data_AF-A0A956ZDF5-F1
#
_entry.id   AF-A0A956ZDF5-F1
#
_cell.length_a   1.000
_cell.length_b   1.000
_cell.length_c   1.000
_cell.angle_alpha   90.00
_cell.angle_beta   90.00
_cell.angle_gamma   90.00
#
_symmetry.space_group_name_H-M   'P 1'
#
loop_
_entity.id
_entity.type
_entity.pdbx_description
1 polymer ?
#
loop_
_entity_poly.entity_id
_entity_poly.type
_entity_poly.pdbx_seq_one_letter_code
_entity_poly.pdbx_strand_id
1 'polypeptide(L)'
;MPDPKETESDWRPDSEIFSSSKAGFDVLDLFKSESKPSNSRIDFAPPSPSIDSFNVDFNSLEKPVKLTQLLENTANWSDSAVSTTPTTRKPVFGRVNDALVAVGKEGLLVRDGRIEEPGSDQSPVVQEVTTEDGIYKRDEKGRISSTAPEAGRTGPKREFEYDDPAVTDKPSKVTIGDDVYVRKGPITSSGKPVQEDGFDMHNWTVYDRSGNFKRDWYGDMKISPDGVFSRYENDKRSLALEGADGKPLSAEEAARRNADGIWPGTIEVVRPDGSELKATLKGHVVQELLESSQGTDTENGEKHVWKKDGERWTCDTLPGEERRELSVGADGSLSYVDKEGLKHRQERNAASEVEDGESGLTYGFDPHHRLISVTGEEGARKLTYGDDGKLASVESTWGGSSNRWTRDTKNSAGQWQESPGGRVADKLRVLESGEIEHVTASGERRIEALNLKKVDFDSSDRPYKVSFPSGAERILEYDNQGLSRVLDRVPSEKGGENLEWKRDGSDNSFVSMRDNSKVYRREQMNVTADGDLEYKGADGRAHASRAEDIDRLARGEFVLGSESLLEARDSLLQSIDNAGLSSDRFKGWMKEFEDRATRNKIDQEKVVRTFNNLSDLLSAPSQGGPYDLDQRKVIADCAMHNLARPMEIDQGAHPTCNVTSVEVYAAVRHPDAYTSLLRDVSTTGSWTALTGKVGHPPAESMAPGKDELSYDLDRPDSGKRNLASQAFQMTLINTMYETGEMNTDKEDRSAIRYVLQPSQTITKREGNAVITMETGEDTLVRDGNTLKNAKGQKIDGPEMVQDNVLRSCEILFGETPPHIENASYADINGRRHYESDLISKERLLELKDKNQFPVLTPTMGGMHAQTIHDVWEDKRNGDLWVLLDNQHGEPEVKGNDRKSGEGDGDGWIKLDALHRTLRMGGEGRGYGLPVMPQITKSQHPSEINNR
;
A
#
# COMPACT_ATOMS: atom_id res chain seq x y z
N MET A 1 66.57 -14.19 10.54
CA MET A 1 65.97 -15.29 9.77
C MET A 1 64.62 -15.61 10.39
N PRO A 2 63.56 -15.81 9.60
CA PRO A 2 63.21 -15.10 8.35
C PRO A 2 61.84 -14.38 8.56
N ASP A 3 61.36 -13.38 7.82
CA ASP A 3 61.24 -13.16 6.36
C ASP A 3 60.40 -14.26 5.68
N PRO A 4 59.32 -13.95 4.95
CA PRO A 4 59.51 -13.59 3.54
C PRO A 4 58.54 -12.52 2.96
N LYS A 5 59.15 -11.55 2.26
CA LYS A 5 58.75 -11.01 0.94
C LYS A 5 57.49 -10.13 0.78
N GLU A 6 57.76 -8.94 0.27
CA GLU A 6 56.85 -8.10 -0.53
C GLU A 6 56.79 -8.57 -2.00
N THR A 7 55.82 -8.05 -2.76
CA THR A 7 55.87 -7.95 -4.23
C THR A 7 55.31 -6.61 -4.68
N GLU A 8 56.13 -5.80 -5.34
CA GLU A 8 55.76 -4.52 -5.92
C GLU A 8 54.98 -4.68 -7.25
N SER A 9 54.21 -3.67 -7.61
CA SER A 9 53.90 -3.36 -9.01
C SER A 9 53.69 -1.85 -9.16
N ASP A 10 54.54 -1.19 -9.95
CA ASP A 10 54.51 0.26 -10.17
C ASP A 10 53.20 0.75 -10.81
N TRP A 11 52.81 1.97 -10.46
CA TRP A 11 52.28 2.94 -11.43
C TRP A 11 52.74 4.35 -11.05
N ARG A 12 53.37 5.06 -11.99
CA ARG A 12 53.65 6.50 -11.89
C ARG A 12 53.21 7.21 -13.17
N PRO A 13 52.76 8.47 -13.08
CA PRO A 13 52.27 9.24 -14.23
C PRO A 13 53.43 9.91 -14.99
N ASP A 14 53.16 10.28 -16.23
CA ASP A 14 53.92 11.28 -16.98
C ASP A 14 52.98 12.32 -17.61
N SER A 15 53.52 13.48 -17.97
CA SER A 15 52.77 14.72 -18.23
C SER A 15 53.30 15.53 -19.41
N GLU A 16 52.44 16.27 -20.11
CA GLU A 16 52.76 17.51 -20.84
C GLU A 16 51.47 18.40 -20.85
N ILE A 17 51.41 19.70 -20.52
CA ILE A 17 52.23 20.91 -20.83
C ILE A 17 51.90 21.42 -22.26
N PHE A 18 51.52 22.68 -22.55
CA PHE A 18 51.65 23.99 -21.85
C PHE A 18 50.37 24.86 -22.12
N SER A 19 50.17 26.16 -21.79
CA SER A 19 50.98 27.26 -21.21
C SER A 19 50.12 28.37 -20.51
N SER A 20 50.81 29.37 -19.94
CA SER A 20 50.38 30.72 -19.53
C SER A 20 49.58 31.53 -20.57
N SER A 21 48.86 32.64 -20.26
CA SER A 21 49.20 33.80 -19.39
C SER A 21 47.97 34.71 -19.14
N LYS A 22 47.88 35.73 -18.25
CA LYS A 22 48.55 36.29 -17.04
C LYS A 22 48.09 37.77 -16.97
N ALA A 23 47.91 38.34 -15.77
CA ALA A 23 47.44 39.72 -15.46
C ALA A 23 45.93 40.01 -15.70
N GLY A 24 45.27 40.93 -14.96
CA GLY A 24 45.72 41.59 -13.72
C GLY A 24 44.94 42.87 -13.33
N PHE A 25 44.33 42.85 -12.13
CA PHE A 25 43.90 43.95 -11.23
C PHE A 25 42.97 45.11 -11.70
N ASP A 26 42.04 45.42 -10.78
CA ASP A 26 41.57 46.76 -10.34
C ASP A 26 40.44 47.58 -11.03
N VAL A 27 39.29 47.66 -10.31
CA VAL A 27 38.76 48.87 -9.60
C VAL A 27 37.64 49.76 -10.20
N LEU A 28 36.63 50.01 -9.33
CA LEU A 28 35.61 51.10 -9.22
C LEU A 28 34.52 51.36 -10.31
N ASP A 29 33.30 50.91 -9.99
CA ASP A 29 32.16 51.77 -9.52
C ASP A 29 31.19 52.51 -10.49
N LEU A 30 30.04 52.90 -9.90
CA LEU A 30 29.07 53.94 -10.24
C LEU A 30 27.95 53.72 -11.31
N PHE A 31 26.78 53.33 -10.77
CA PHE A 31 25.45 53.96 -10.91
C PHE A 31 24.55 53.77 -12.17
N LYS A 32 23.33 53.27 -11.86
CA LYS A 32 21.98 53.72 -12.28
C LYS A 32 21.70 54.10 -13.76
N SER A 33 20.70 53.42 -14.33
CA SER A 33 19.69 54.06 -15.19
C SER A 33 18.31 53.43 -15.02
N GLU A 34 17.29 54.26 -14.78
CA GLU A 34 15.87 53.85 -14.87
C GLU A 34 15.43 53.77 -16.33
N SER A 35 14.53 52.85 -16.68
CA SER A 35 13.69 52.97 -17.88
C SER A 35 12.34 52.29 -17.70
N LYS A 36 11.27 52.93 -18.20
CA LYS A 36 9.87 52.49 -18.04
C LYS A 36 9.49 51.39 -19.04
N PRO A 37 8.49 50.54 -18.74
CA PRO A 37 8.00 49.55 -19.69
C PRO A 37 7.36 50.19 -20.92
N SER A 38 7.66 49.65 -22.10
CA SER A 38 7.01 50.01 -23.36
C SER A 38 5.87 49.03 -23.66
N ASN A 39 4.63 49.54 -23.77
CA ASN A 39 3.50 48.75 -24.23
C ASN A 39 3.69 48.32 -25.69
N SER A 40 3.93 47.04 -25.94
CA SER A 40 3.78 46.41 -27.26
C SER A 40 2.66 45.37 -27.20
N ARG A 41 1.45 45.81 -27.57
CA ARG A 41 0.27 44.95 -27.73
C ARG A 41 0.49 44.03 -28.93
N ILE A 42 0.48 42.72 -28.72
CA ILE A 42 0.52 41.71 -29.77
C ILE A 42 -0.78 40.92 -29.69
N ASP A 43 -1.72 41.21 -30.60
CA ASP A 43 -2.99 40.50 -30.67
C ASP A 43 -2.77 39.14 -31.37
N PHE A 44 -2.62 38.06 -30.58
CA PHE A 44 -2.66 36.68 -31.09
C PHE A 44 -4.10 36.17 -31.10
N ALA A 45 -4.67 35.98 -32.30
CA ALA A 45 -5.88 35.20 -32.46
C ALA A 45 -5.54 33.69 -32.44
N PRO A 46 -6.17 32.87 -31.59
CA PRO A 46 -5.94 31.43 -31.60
C PRO A 46 -6.60 30.79 -32.84
N PRO A 47 -5.92 29.87 -33.54
CA PRO A 47 -6.54 29.07 -34.60
C PRO A 47 -7.33 27.92 -33.98
N SER A 48 -8.65 27.89 -34.17
CA SER A 48 -9.48 26.73 -33.80
C SER A 48 -9.35 25.62 -34.87
N PRO A 49 -8.86 24.42 -34.54
CA PRO A 49 -9.09 23.24 -35.37
C PRO A 49 -10.53 22.75 -35.15
N SER A 50 -11.35 22.72 -36.20
CA SER A 50 -12.65 22.04 -36.16
C SER A 50 -12.42 20.53 -36.21
N ILE A 51 -12.73 19.83 -35.12
CA ILE A 51 -12.76 18.36 -35.10
C ILE A 51 -14.08 17.91 -35.75
N ASP A 52 -14.01 17.41 -36.98
CA ASP A 52 -15.13 16.70 -37.61
C ASP A 52 -15.33 15.36 -36.90
N SER A 53 -16.40 15.25 -36.11
CA SER A 53 -16.70 14.04 -35.33
C SER A 53 -17.34 12.95 -36.19
N PHE A 54 -16.57 11.86 -36.42
CA PHE A 54 -17.06 10.64 -37.05
C PHE A 54 -18.10 9.95 -36.16
N ASN A 55 -19.38 10.29 -36.37
CA ASN A 55 -20.51 9.66 -35.70
C ASN A 55 -20.87 8.34 -36.38
N VAL A 56 -20.57 7.22 -35.71
CA VAL A 56 -21.09 5.89 -36.10
C VAL A 56 -22.44 5.68 -35.42
N ASP A 57 -23.53 5.75 -36.18
CA ASP A 57 -24.87 5.36 -35.68
C ASP A 57 -25.04 3.84 -35.76
N PHE A 58 -24.89 3.19 -34.62
CA PHE A 58 -25.08 1.74 -34.44
C PHE A 58 -26.50 1.23 -34.80
N ASN A 59 -27.48 2.11 -35.05
CA ASN A 59 -28.79 1.71 -35.59
C ASN A 59 -28.80 1.46 -37.10
N SER A 60 -27.71 1.76 -37.81
CA SER A 60 -27.66 1.79 -39.29
C SER A 60 -26.82 0.69 -39.96
N LEU A 61 -26.14 -0.17 -39.19
CA LEU A 61 -25.26 -1.22 -39.72
C LEU A 61 -26.02 -2.55 -39.89
N GLU A 62 -26.31 -2.92 -41.14
CA GLU A 62 -26.87 -4.23 -41.51
C GLU A 62 -25.83 -5.38 -41.53
N LYS A 63 -24.57 -5.13 -41.10
CA LYS A 63 -23.50 -6.13 -41.04
C LYS A 63 -22.62 -5.93 -39.79
N PRO A 64 -22.11 -7.01 -39.17
CA PRO A 64 -21.11 -6.93 -38.10
C PRO A 64 -19.75 -6.46 -38.64
N VAL A 65 -18.98 -5.75 -37.81
CA VAL A 65 -17.64 -5.25 -38.11
C VAL A 65 -16.62 -6.00 -37.25
N LYS A 66 -15.50 -6.45 -37.82
CA LYS A 66 -14.40 -7.06 -37.05
C LYS A 66 -13.69 -5.98 -36.23
N LEU A 67 -13.56 -6.18 -34.91
CA LEU A 67 -13.00 -5.21 -33.96
C LEU A 67 -11.61 -4.67 -34.36
N THR A 68 -10.78 -5.51 -34.98
CA THR A 68 -9.42 -5.16 -35.43
C THR A 68 -9.36 -4.02 -36.46
N GLN A 69 -10.45 -3.73 -37.21
CA GLN A 69 -10.45 -2.63 -38.18
C GLN A 69 -10.64 -1.23 -37.57
N LEU A 70 -10.91 -1.12 -36.26
CA LEU A 70 -11.00 0.18 -35.58
C LEU A 70 -9.63 0.69 -35.08
N LEU A 71 -8.71 -0.21 -34.73
CA LEU A 71 -7.44 0.13 -34.06
C LEU A 71 -6.33 0.62 -35.00
N GLU A 72 -6.40 0.33 -36.30
CA GLU A 72 -5.33 0.67 -37.26
C GLU A 72 -5.16 2.19 -37.54
N ASN A 73 -6.11 3.04 -37.13
CA ASN A 73 -6.10 4.48 -37.48
C ASN A 73 -5.34 5.39 -36.50
N THR A 74 -4.84 4.89 -35.37
CA THR A 74 -4.23 5.71 -34.30
C THR A 74 -2.89 5.16 -33.78
N ALA A 75 -1.98 4.78 -34.69
CA ALA A 75 -0.64 4.30 -34.32
C ALA A 75 0.47 5.08 -35.07
N ASN A 76 0.96 6.17 -34.46
CA ASN A 76 2.20 6.83 -34.90
C ASN A 76 2.75 7.78 -33.82
N TRP A 77 3.65 7.28 -32.94
CA TRP A 77 4.95 7.90 -32.60
C TRP A 77 5.73 7.13 -31.51
N SER A 78 7.03 6.96 -31.75
CA SER A 78 8.15 6.70 -30.82
C SER A 78 8.12 5.51 -29.83
N ASP A 79 9.08 4.60 -30.00
CA ASP A 79 9.53 3.62 -29.00
C ASP A 79 10.28 4.24 -27.81
N SER A 80 10.21 3.61 -26.62
CA SER A 80 11.38 3.26 -25.80
C SER A 80 11.01 2.22 -24.73
N ALA A 81 11.97 1.38 -24.31
CA ALA A 81 11.66 0.07 -23.70
C ALA A 81 11.82 -0.06 -22.17
N VAL A 82 10.73 -0.51 -21.55
CA VAL A 82 10.59 -1.54 -20.48
C VAL A 82 11.83 -1.99 -19.69
N SER A 83 11.72 -1.98 -18.35
CA SER A 83 12.26 -3.05 -17.47
C SER A 83 11.70 -2.98 -16.03
N THR A 84 10.69 -3.79 -15.71
CA THR A 84 10.23 -4.03 -14.32
C THR A 84 9.79 -5.49 -14.10
N THR A 85 9.86 -5.98 -12.85
CA THR A 85 9.41 -7.32 -12.43
C THR A 85 8.36 -7.20 -11.31
N PRO A 86 7.20 -7.89 -11.37
CA PRO A 86 6.11 -7.73 -10.42
C PRO A 86 6.17 -8.69 -9.22
N THR A 87 5.60 -8.29 -8.09
CA THR A 87 5.21 -9.17 -6.97
C THR A 87 3.82 -8.82 -6.44
N THR A 88 3.06 -9.82 -6.00
CA THR A 88 1.59 -9.74 -5.86
C THR A 88 1.07 -10.11 -4.45
N ARG A 89 0.00 -9.45 -3.95
CA ARG A 89 -1.33 -10.05 -3.65
C ARG A 89 -2.22 -9.27 -2.65
N LYS A 90 -3.45 -8.99 -3.12
CA LYS A 90 -4.81 -9.17 -2.54
C LYS A 90 -5.14 -8.82 -1.06
N PRO A 91 -6.33 -8.23 -0.80
CA PRO A 91 -6.87 -7.93 0.55
C PRO A 91 -7.63 -9.11 1.21
N VAL A 92 -8.15 -8.88 2.42
CA VAL A 92 -8.85 -9.86 3.28
C VAL A 92 -10.33 -9.48 3.48
N PHE A 93 -11.24 -10.46 3.41
CA PHE A 93 -12.66 -10.30 3.73
C PHE A 93 -12.99 -10.60 5.20
N GLY A 94 -13.83 -9.76 5.81
CA GLY A 94 -14.54 -10.05 7.07
C GLY A 94 -15.95 -10.58 6.84
N ARG A 95 -16.49 -11.40 7.77
CA ARG A 95 -17.87 -11.93 7.73
C ARG A 95 -18.74 -11.25 8.78
N VAL A 96 -20.01 -10.95 8.44
CA VAL A 96 -21.10 -10.80 9.44
C VAL A 96 -22.39 -11.47 8.94
N ASN A 97 -22.89 -12.35 9.82
CA ASN A 97 -24.11 -13.16 9.94
C ASN A 97 -25.38 -12.92 9.08
N ASP A 98 -26.18 -13.99 9.06
CA ASP A 98 -27.50 -14.15 8.44
C ASP A 98 -28.60 -13.18 8.91
N ALA A 99 -29.55 -12.91 8.00
CA ALA A 99 -30.92 -12.53 8.36
C ALA A 99 -31.92 -13.04 7.29
N LEU A 100 -32.71 -14.07 7.61
CA LEU A 100 -33.84 -14.47 6.77
C LEU A 100 -35.00 -13.48 6.94
N VAL A 101 -35.50 -12.92 5.84
CA VAL A 101 -36.85 -12.35 5.76
C VAL A 101 -37.55 -12.94 4.53
N ALA A 102 -38.61 -13.70 4.76
CA ALA A 102 -39.43 -14.27 3.69
C ALA A 102 -40.50 -13.28 3.22
N VAL A 103 -40.63 -13.10 1.91
CA VAL A 103 -41.76 -12.41 1.28
C VAL A 103 -42.40 -13.35 0.26
N GLY A 104 -43.71 -13.57 0.37
CA GLY A 104 -44.42 -14.54 -0.46
C GLY A 104 -44.59 -14.10 -1.92
N LYS A 105 -44.56 -15.06 -2.84
CA LYS A 105 -44.99 -14.86 -4.24
C LYS A 105 -46.43 -15.36 -4.41
N GLU A 106 -47.34 -14.44 -4.75
CA GLU A 106 -48.61 -14.82 -5.37
C GLU A 106 -48.53 -14.72 -6.90
N GLY A 107 -49.25 -15.65 -7.55
CA GLY A 107 -49.70 -15.71 -8.95
C GLY A 107 -49.07 -14.83 -10.04
N LEU A 108 -48.52 -15.49 -11.06
CA LEU A 108 -48.87 -15.19 -12.45
C LEU A 108 -48.80 -16.44 -13.34
N LEU A 109 -49.80 -16.60 -14.21
CA LEU A 109 -49.99 -17.72 -15.15
C LEU A 109 -49.67 -17.24 -16.58
N VAL A 110 -48.74 -17.91 -17.27
CA VAL A 110 -48.68 -17.91 -18.75
C VAL A 110 -48.38 -19.34 -19.24
N ARG A 111 -49.04 -19.69 -20.35
CA ARG A 111 -49.05 -21.00 -21.01
C ARG A 111 -47.73 -21.39 -21.68
N ASP A 112 -47.53 -22.70 -21.79
CA ASP A 112 -47.08 -23.42 -23.01
C ASP A 112 -46.13 -22.65 -23.95
N GLY A 113 -44.90 -22.46 -23.51
CA GLY A 113 -43.79 -21.90 -24.30
C GLY A 113 -42.51 -22.67 -24.08
N ARG A 114 -42.50 -23.98 -24.38
CA ARG A 114 -41.25 -24.75 -24.41
C ARG A 114 -40.41 -24.31 -25.61
N ILE A 115 -39.38 -23.52 -25.35
CA ILE A 115 -38.13 -23.65 -26.09
C ILE A 115 -37.59 -25.03 -25.70
N GLU A 116 -37.52 -25.95 -26.66
CA GLU A 116 -36.74 -27.17 -26.46
C GLU A 116 -35.27 -26.76 -26.60
N GLU A 117 -34.50 -26.89 -25.51
CA GLU A 117 -33.05 -26.72 -25.58
C GLU A 117 -32.50 -27.69 -26.64
N PRO A 118 -31.64 -27.23 -27.57
CA PRO A 118 -31.06 -28.11 -28.56
C PRO A 118 -30.33 -29.23 -27.84
N GLY A 119 -30.77 -30.47 -28.08
CA GLY A 119 -30.38 -31.63 -27.28
C GLY A 119 -28.87 -31.70 -27.09
N SER A 120 -28.44 -31.63 -25.82
CA SER A 120 -27.03 -31.57 -25.45
C SER A 120 -26.37 -32.93 -25.63
N ASP A 121 -26.12 -33.29 -26.90
CA ASP A 121 -25.35 -34.45 -27.32
C ASP A 121 -23.87 -34.20 -26.98
N GLN A 122 -23.58 -34.30 -25.67
CA GLN A 122 -22.27 -34.09 -25.10
C GLN A 122 -21.34 -35.18 -25.62
N SER A 123 -20.64 -34.88 -26.71
CA SER A 123 -19.36 -35.52 -27.03
C SER A 123 -18.55 -35.54 -25.73
N PRO A 124 -18.29 -36.73 -25.15
CA PRO A 124 -17.92 -36.82 -23.75
C PRO A 124 -16.51 -36.29 -23.58
N VAL A 125 -16.36 -35.32 -22.67
CA VAL A 125 -15.06 -35.04 -22.06
C VAL A 125 -14.49 -36.38 -21.58
N VAL A 126 -13.23 -36.67 -21.90
CA VAL A 126 -12.62 -37.96 -21.53
C VAL A 126 -12.30 -37.94 -20.04
N GLN A 127 -13.36 -38.15 -19.24
CA GLN A 127 -13.36 -38.21 -17.78
C GLN A 127 -12.61 -39.43 -17.24
N GLU A 128 -12.24 -40.39 -18.10
CA GLU A 128 -11.54 -41.62 -17.72
C GLU A 128 -10.53 -42.00 -18.81
N VAL A 129 -9.28 -42.21 -18.41
CA VAL A 129 -8.23 -42.77 -19.28
C VAL A 129 -7.58 -43.98 -18.62
N THR A 130 -7.35 -45.02 -19.41
CA THR A 130 -6.62 -46.22 -18.98
C THR A 130 -5.20 -46.18 -19.56
N THR A 131 -4.22 -46.42 -18.70
CA THR A 131 -2.78 -46.35 -18.99
C THR A 131 -2.09 -47.62 -18.49
N GLU A 132 -0.81 -47.81 -18.86
CA GLU A 132 -0.07 -49.02 -18.50
C GLU A 132 0.09 -49.30 -17.00
N ASP A 133 -0.18 -48.34 -16.10
CA ASP A 133 -0.18 -48.54 -14.65
C ASP A 133 -1.57 -48.39 -14.00
N GLY A 134 -2.60 -47.98 -14.73
CA GLY A 134 -3.97 -47.99 -14.23
C GLY A 134 -4.94 -46.99 -14.86
N ILE A 135 -6.08 -46.85 -14.20
CA ILE A 135 -7.22 -46.02 -14.59
C ILE A 135 -7.15 -44.70 -13.82
N TYR A 136 -7.23 -43.60 -14.55
CA TYR A 136 -7.28 -42.24 -14.04
C TYR A 136 -8.64 -41.62 -14.37
N LYS A 137 -9.27 -40.95 -13.40
CA LYS A 137 -10.51 -40.21 -13.64
C LYS A 137 -10.38 -38.73 -13.32
N ARG A 138 -11.04 -37.88 -14.11
CA ARG A 138 -11.17 -36.43 -13.88
C ARG A 138 -12.54 -36.09 -13.28
N ASP A 139 -12.63 -34.95 -12.58
CA ASP A 139 -13.90 -34.28 -12.29
C ASP A 139 -14.31 -33.36 -13.45
N GLU A 140 -15.47 -32.72 -13.33
CA GLU A 140 -16.00 -31.76 -14.31
C GLU A 140 -15.09 -30.53 -14.52
N LYS A 141 -14.10 -30.31 -13.65
CA LYS A 141 -13.11 -29.23 -13.71
C LYS A 141 -11.75 -29.69 -14.24
N GLY A 142 -11.66 -30.93 -14.75
CA GLY A 142 -10.43 -31.50 -15.28
C GLY A 142 -9.37 -31.87 -14.23
N ARG A 143 -9.70 -31.83 -12.93
CA ARG A 143 -8.81 -32.24 -11.83
C ARG A 143 -8.94 -33.75 -11.60
N ILE A 144 -7.88 -34.42 -11.16
CA ILE A 144 -7.94 -35.88 -10.99
C ILE A 144 -8.79 -36.24 -9.77
N SER A 145 -9.95 -36.85 -9.98
CA SER A 145 -10.93 -37.22 -8.95
C SER A 145 -10.66 -38.59 -8.34
N SER A 146 -10.06 -39.52 -9.10
CA SER A 146 -9.62 -40.82 -8.57
C SER A 146 -8.54 -41.48 -9.43
N THR A 147 -7.80 -42.40 -8.80
CA THR A 147 -6.89 -43.35 -9.47
C THR A 147 -7.17 -44.77 -8.99
N ALA A 148 -7.01 -45.75 -9.88
CA ALA A 148 -7.15 -47.16 -9.54
C ALA A 148 -6.17 -48.02 -10.35
N PRO A 149 -5.63 -49.13 -9.80
CA PRO A 149 -4.95 -50.14 -10.60
C PRO A 149 -5.87 -50.71 -11.70
N GLU A 150 -5.28 -51.10 -12.82
CA GLU A 150 -5.97 -51.88 -13.86
C GLU A 150 -6.52 -53.21 -13.29
N ALA A 151 -7.65 -53.69 -13.83
CA ALA A 151 -8.31 -54.90 -13.36
C ALA A 151 -7.37 -56.12 -13.37
N GLY A 152 -7.10 -56.67 -12.18
CA GLY A 152 -6.16 -57.79 -11.97
C GLY A 152 -4.79 -57.39 -11.42
N ARG A 153 -4.48 -56.10 -11.32
CA ARG A 153 -3.28 -55.58 -10.64
C ARG A 153 -3.56 -55.25 -9.17
N THR A 154 -2.54 -55.38 -8.34
CA THR A 154 -2.58 -55.01 -6.92
C THR A 154 -2.09 -53.58 -6.72
N GLY A 155 -2.94 -52.70 -6.21
CA GLY A 155 -2.62 -51.31 -5.89
C GLY A 155 -3.72 -50.64 -5.06
N PRO A 156 -3.43 -49.53 -4.35
CA PRO A 156 -4.45 -48.78 -3.62
C PRO A 156 -5.30 -47.95 -4.60
N LYS A 157 -6.63 -48.11 -4.55
CA LYS A 157 -7.52 -47.08 -5.12
C LYS A 157 -7.33 -45.79 -4.32
N ARG A 158 -7.18 -44.65 -5.01
CA ARG A 158 -7.21 -43.31 -4.41
C ARG A 158 -8.39 -42.50 -4.92
N GLU A 159 -8.92 -41.64 -4.06
CA GLU A 159 -10.00 -40.69 -4.38
C GLU A 159 -9.61 -39.32 -3.80
N PHE A 160 -9.91 -38.25 -4.53
CA PHE A 160 -9.43 -36.89 -4.23
C PHE A 160 -10.59 -35.90 -4.18
N GLU A 161 -10.62 -35.09 -3.12
CA GLU A 161 -11.56 -34.00 -2.92
C GLU A 161 -10.79 -32.68 -2.70
N TYR A 162 -11.36 -31.56 -3.14
CA TYR A 162 -10.69 -30.26 -3.25
C TYR A 162 -11.61 -29.12 -2.83
N ASP A 163 -11.29 -28.45 -1.71
CA ASP A 163 -12.07 -27.29 -1.21
C ASP A 163 -11.97 -26.06 -2.12
N ASP A 164 -10.77 -25.85 -2.69
CA ASP A 164 -10.47 -24.71 -3.55
C ASP A 164 -10.73 -25.08 -5.03
N PRO A 165 -11.57 -24.34 -5.77
CA PRO A 165 -11.83 -24.62 -7.18
C PRO A 165 -10.66 -24.26 -8.11
N ALA A 166 -9.76 -23.34 -7.70
CA ALA A 166 -8.64 -22.85 -8.51
C ALA A 166 -7.35 -23.65 -8.30
N VAL A 167 -7.24 -24.42 -7.22
CA VAL A 167 -6.09 -25.30 -6.95
C VAL A 167 -6.34 -26.69 -7.51
N THR A 168 -5.61 -27.06 -8.56
CA THR A 168 -5.82 -28.30 -9.33
C THR A 168 -4.98 -29.47 -8.81
N ASP A 169 -3.88 -29.21 -8.09
CA ASP A 169 -2.87 -30.20 -7.67
C ASP A 169 -2.91 -30.57 -6.18
N LYS A 170 -3.41 -29.69 -5.29
CA LYS A 170 -3.38 -29.86 -3.82
C LYS A 170 -4.77 -30.21 -3.24
N PRO A 171 -5.19 -31.48 -3.23
CA PRO A 171 -6.47 -31.90 -2.64
C PRO A 171 -6.57 -31.50 -1.15
N SER A 172 -7.78 -31.24 -0.68
CA SER A 172 -8.08 -31.05 0.74
C SER A 172 -8.33 -32.37 1.47
N LYS A 173 -8.78 -33.40 0.76
CA LYS A 173 -8.98 -34.74 1.30
C LYS A 173 -8.56 -35.79 0.28
N VAL A 174 -7.90 -36.84 0.78
CA VAL A 174 -7.39 -37.96 -0.01
C VAL A 174 -7.78 -39.28 0.67
N THR A 175 -8.57 -40.11 -0.01
CA THR A 175 -8.78 -41.51 0.40
C THR A 175 -7.69 -42.36 -0.24
N ILE A 176 -7.03 -43.24 0.53
CA ILE A 176 -6.04 -44.21 0.04
C ILE A 176 -6.36 -45.57 0.65
N GLY A 177 -6.97 -46.47 -0.12
CA GLY A 177 -7.48 -47.73 0.42
C GLY A 177 -8.55 -47.48 1.48
N ASP A 178 -8.29 -47.87 2.73
CA ASP A 178 -9.20 -47.70 3.87
C ASP A 178 -8.91 -46.46 4.74
N ASP A 179 -7.86 -45.69 4.43
CA ASP A 179 -7.47 -44.49 5.17
C ASP A 179 -7.95 -43.22 4.46
N VAL A 180 -8.50 -42.28 5.21
CA VAL A 180 -9.03 -41.00 4.72
C VAL A 180 -8.26 -39.85 5.36
N TYR A 181 -7.43 -39.16 4.59
CA TYR A 181 -6.61 -38.04 5.01
C TYR A 181 -7.37 -36.73 4.78
N VAL A 182 -7.47 -35.85 5.78
CA VAL A 182 -8.16 -34.55 5.69
C VAL A 182 -7.23 -33.43 6.17
N ARG A 183 -6.92 -32.50 5.26
CA ARG A 183 -6.03 -31.34 5.50
C ARG A 183 -6.66 -30.39 6.53
N LYS A 184 -5.86 -29.94 7.50
CA LYS A 184 -6.29 -29.03 8.59
C LYS A 184 -5.82 -27.58 8.42
N GLY A 185 -5.06 -27.30 7.37
CA GLY A 185 -4.60 -25.95 7.01
C GLY A 185 -3.08 -25.74 7.15
N PRO A 186 -2.61 -24.50 6.95
CA PRO A 186 -1.23 -24.08 7.16
C PRO A 186 -0.91 -23.87 8.64
N ILE A 187 0.37 -23.93 9.02
CA ILE A 187 0.81 -23.90 10.43
C ILE A 187 1.23 -22.50 10.91
N THR A 188 1.54 -21.55 10.02
CA THR A 188 2.02 -20.22 10.44
C THR A 188 0.89 -19.26 10.81
N SER A 189 1.16 -18.34 11.74
CA SER A 189 0.29 -17.19 12.06
C SER A 189 0.03 -16.27 10.86
N SER A 190 0.88 -16.32 9.82
CA SER A 190 0.70 -15.55 8.57
C SER A 190 -0.33 -16.15 7.60
N GLY A 191 -0.93 -17.31 7.93
CA GLY A 191 -1.84 -18.03 7.03
C GLY A 191 -1.16 -18.69 5.83
N LYS A 192 0.16 -18.63 5.70
CA LYS A 192 0.95 -19.33 4.68
C LYS A 192 1.44 -20.69 5.21
N PRO A 193 1.52 -21.75 4.38
CA PRO A 193 2.14 -23.01 4.77
C PRO A 193 3.62 -22.80 5.11
N VAL A 194 4.19 -23.69 5.93
CA VAL A 194 5.64 -23.73 6.13
C VAL A 194 6.27 -24.36 4.89
N GLN A 195 7.38 -23.81 4.42
CA GLN A 195 8.16 -24.36 3.31
C GLN A 195 9.37 -25.10 3.87
N GLU A 196 9.37 -26.43 3.75
CA GLU A 196 10.49 -27.30 4.16
C GLU A 196 10.95 -28.13 2.97
N ASP A 197 12.25 -28.09 2.67
CA ASP A 197 12.89 -28.75 1.51
C ASP A 197 12.20 -28.49 0.14
N GLY A 198 11.43 -27.40 0.03
CA GLY A 198 10.68 -26.99 -1.18
C GLY A 198 9.20 -27.43 -1.23
N PHE A 199 8.67 -28.04 -0.17
CA PHE A 199 7.31 -28.59 -0.10
C PHE A 199 6.37 -27.74 0.78
N ASP A 200 5.08 -27.75 0.45
CA ASP A 200 4.06 -27.04 1.22
C ASP A 200 3.63 -27.90 2.41
N MET A 201 4.19 -27.62 3.59
CA MET A 201 3.98 -28.44 4.76
C MET A 201 2.61 -28.20 5.40
N HIS A 202 1.82 -29.28 5.48
CA HIS A 202 0.45 -29.28 5.97
C HIS A 202 0.25 -30.33 7.07
N ASN A 203 -0.62 -30.01 8.04
CA ASN A 203 -1.19 -30.99 8.95
C ASN A 203 -2.39 -31.69 8.32
N TRP A 204 -2.44 -33.01 8.44
CA TRP A 204 -3.54 -33.85 7.97
C TRP A 204 -4.00 -34.77 9.10
N THR A 205 -5.32 -34.86 9.32
CA THR A 205 -5.88 -35.89 10.19
C THR A 205 -6.27 -37.10 9.36
N VAL A 206 -5.85 -38.28 9.79
CA VAL A 206 -6.12 -39.57 9.14
C VAL A 206 -7.22 -40.29 9.90
N TYR A 207 -8.31 -40.59 9.20
CA TYR A 207 -9.45 -41.37 9.67
C TYR A 207 -9.47 -42.75 8.98
N ASP A 208 -10.24 -43.70 9.49
CA ASP A 208 -10.67 -44.87 8.72
C ASP A 208 -11.95 -44.57 7.89
N ARG A 209 -12.35 -45.49 7.02
CA ARG A 209 -13.62 -45.42 6.25
C ARG A 209 -14.90 -45.34 7.09
N SER A 210 -14.84 -45.62 8.39
CA SER A 210 -15.96 -45.46 9.32
C SER A 210 -15.95 -44.10 10.03
N GLY A 211 -14.98 -43.23 9.73
CA GLY A 211 -14.81 -41.91 10.34
C GLY A 211 -14.08 -41.92 11.69
N ASN A 212 -13.54 -43.05 12.14
CA ASN A 212 -12.77 -43.09 13.38
C ASN A 212 -11.40 -42.46 13.16
N PHE A 213 -10.97 -41.60 14.08
CA PHE A 213 -9.61 -41.05 14.09
C PHE A 213 -8.57 -42.17 14.24
N LYS A 214 -7.53 -42.18 13.40
CA LYS A 214 -6.38 -43.10 13.49
C LYS A 214 -5.13 -42.41 14.04
N ARG A 215 -4.80 -41.24 13.46
CA ARG A 215 -3.59 -40.43 13.76
C ARG A 215 -3.67 -39.09 13.04
N ASP A 216 -2.81 -38.15 13.40
CA ASP A 216 -2.43 -37.06 12.52
C ASP A 216 -1.15 -37.42 11.73
N TRP A 217 -0.88 -36.68 10.66
CA TRP A 217 0.27 -36.80 9.77
C TRP A 217 0.73 -35.41 9.29
N TYR A 218 2.04 -35.21 9.16
CA TYR A 218 2.64 -33.94 8.77
C TYR A 218 3.46 -34.12 7.48
N GLY A 219 3.09 -33.40 6.42
CA GLY A 219 3.66 -33.60 5.09
C GLY A 219 2.87 -32.92 3.98
N ASP A 220 3.36 -33.06 2.76
CA ASP A 220 2.76 -32.55 1.54
C ASP A 220 2.16 -33.72 0.73
N MET A 221 0.97 -33.52 0.15
CA MET A 221 0.30 -34.49 -0.73
C MET A 221 -0.34 -33.76 -1.90
N LYS A 222 0.11 -34.12 -3.10
CA LYS A 222 -0.31 -33.53 -4.37
C LYS A 222 -0.57 -34.63 -5.41
N ILE A 223 -1.41 -34.32 -6.39
CA ILE A 223 -1.68 -35.15 -7.55
C ILE A 223 -1.58 -34.25 -8.78
N SER A 224 -0.61 -34.49 -9.66
CA SER A 224 -0.44 -33.65 -10.85
C SER A 224 -1.64 -33.80 -11.80
N PRO A 225 -1.94 -32.79 -12.65
CA PRO A 225 -2.97 -32.90 -13.68
C PRO A 225 -2.80 -34.08 -14.65
N ASP A 226 -1.60 -34.67 -14.69
CA ASP A 226 -1.17 -35.80 -15.52
C ASP A 226 -0.86 -37.09 -14.74
N GLY A 227 -1.30 -37.17 -13.48
CA GLY A 227 -1.42 -38.46 -12.78
C GLY A 227 -0.23 -38.94 -11.98
N VAL A 228 0.75 -38.08 -11.70
CA VAL A 228 1.79 -38.36 -10.69
C VAL A 228 1.23 -38.01 -9.31
N PHE A 229 0.99 -39.01 -8.46
CA PHE A 229 0.71 -38.78 -7.04
C PHE A 229 2.04 -38.58 -6.30
N SER A 230 2.20 -37.48 -5.55
CA SER A 230 3.41 -37.20 -4.78
C SER A 230 3.09 -37.01 -3.30
N ARG A 231 3.82 -37.72 -2.43
CA ARG A 231 3.70 -37.62 -0.97
C ARG A 231 5.08 -37.34 -0.36
N TYR A 232 5.24 -36.21 0.33
CA TYR A 232 6.45 -35.89 1.09
C TYR A 232 6.26 -36.20 2.58
N GLU A 233 7.07 -37.11 3.11
CA GLU A 233 7.09 -37.51 4.53
C GLU A 233 8.30 -36.86 5.21
N ASN A 234 8.09 -35.73 5.91
CA ASN A 234 9.15 -34.90 6.49
C ASN A 234 9.90 -35.61 7.65
N ASP A 235 9.22 -36.46 8.42
CA ASP A 235 9.83 -37.32 9.45
C ASP A 235 10.94 -38.25 8.89
N LYS A 236 10.92 -38.50 7.58
CA LYS A 236 11.87 -39.32 6.83
C LYS A 236 12.67 -38.53 5.78
N ARG A 237 12.30 -37.26 5.56
CA ARG A 237 12.71 -36.43 4.41
C ARG A 237 12.65 -37.17 3.07
N SER A 238 11.55 -37.90 2.86
CA SER A 238 11.39 -38.79 1.70
C SER A 238 10.20 -38.38 0.83
N LEU A 239 10.46 -38.12 -0.44
CA LEU A 239 9.44 -37.94 -1.47
C LEU A 239 9.11 -39.29 -2.13
N ALA A 240 7.86 -39.73 -1.99
CA ALA A 240 7.30 -40.80 -2.80
C ALA A 240 6.61 -40.20 -4.03
N LEU A 241 6.94 -40.69 -5.22
CA LEU A 241 6.25 -40.40 -6.49
C LEU A 241 5.61 -41.71 -6.95
N GLU A 242 4.29 -41.74 -7.16
CA GLU A 242 3.54 -42.98 -7.35
C GLU A 242 2.59 -42.91 -8.56
N GLY A 243 2.45 -44.04 -9.26
CA GLY A 243 1.46 -44.26 -10.33
C GLY A 243 0.06 -44.64 -9.82
N ALA A 244 -0.86 -44.97 -10.73
CA ALA A 244 -2.24 -45.38 -10.40
C ALA A 244 -2.33 -46.71 -9.66
N ASP A 245 -1.41 -47.66 -9.90
CA ASP A 245 -1.29 -48.89 -9.11
C ASP A 245 -0.45 -48.75 -7.83
N GLY A 246 0.03 -47.54 -7.51
CA GLY A 246 0.79 -47.27 -6.29
C GLY A 246 2.24 -47.75 -6.30
N LYS A 247 2.77 -48.20 -7.45
CA LYS A 247 4.22 -48.40 -7.59
C LYS A 247 4.97 -47.07 -7.60
N PRO A 248 6.21 -47.02 -7.08
CA PRO A 248 7.06 -45.86 -7.18
C PRO A 248 7.51 -45.62 -8.63
N LEU A 249 7.42 -44.37 -9.08
CA LEU A 249 8.00 -43.87 -10.32
C LEU A 249 9.42 -43.35 -10.06
N SER A 250 10.30 -43.40 -11.05
CA SER A 250 11.57 -42.64 -10.99
C SER A 250 11.30 -41.13 -11.11
N ALA A 251 12.26 -40.29 -10.72
CA ALA A 251 12.12 -38.84 -10.87
C ALA A 251 12.03 -38.44 -12.35
N GLU A 252 12.80 -39.11 -13.20
CA GLU A 252 12.80 -38.96 -14.65
C GLU A 252 11.48 -39.42 -15.28
N GLU A 253 10.89 -40.51 -14.78
CA GLU A 253 9.61 -41.01 -15.25
C GLU A 253 8.43 -40.15 -14.80
N ALA A 254 8.45 -39.64 -13.56
CA ALA A 254 7.47 -38.68 -13.08
C ALA A 254 7.56 -37.34 -13.83
N ALA A 255 8.78 -36.84 -14.09
CA ALA A 255 9.00 -35.64 -14.90
C ALA A 255 8.52 -35.85 -16.36
N ARG A 256 8.86 -37.00 -16.96
CA ARG A 256 8.36 -37.41 -18.27
C ARG A 256 6.83 -37.48 -18.28
N ARG A 257 6.20 -38.09 -17.28
CA ARG A 257 4.74 -38.20 -17.19
C ARG A 257 4.07 -36.82 -17.08
N ASN A 258 4.64 -35.89 -16.33
CA ASN A 258 4.14 -34.52 -16.22
C ASN A 258 4.38 -33.66 -17.49
N ALA A 259 5.26 -34.10 -18.41
CA ALA A 259 5.58 -33.39 -19.65
C ALA A 259 5.00 -34.05 -20.92
N ASP A 260 4.78 -35.36 -20.91
CA ASP A 260 4.14 -36.17 -21.96
C ASP A 260 2.64 -36.34 -21.73
N GLY A 261 2.23 -36.42 -20.46
CA GLY A 261 0.86 -36.59 -20.04
C GLY A 261 0.32 -38.01 -20.07
N ILE A 262 -0.93 -38.14 -19.64
CA ILE A 262 -1.71 -39.39 -19.71
C ILE A 262 -3.02 -39.26 -20.49
N TRP A 263 -3.44 -38.03 -20.79
CA TRP A 263 -4.74 -37.75 -21.39
C TRP A 263 -4.68 -37.80 -22.92
N PRO A 264 -5.82 -37.99 -23.61
CA PRO A 264 -5.84 -38.02 -25.08
C PRO A 264 -5.22 -36.75 -25.67
N GLY A 265 -4.29 -36.92 -26.62
CA GLY A 265 -3.54 -35.83 -27.23
C GLY A 265 -4.34 -34.93 -28.19
N THR A 266 -5.67 -34.90 -28.09
CA THR A 266 -6.53 -34.00 -28.87
C THR A 266 -7.83 -33.71 -28.14
N ILE A 267 -8.21 -32.44 -28.02
CA ILE A 267 -9.58 -31.99 -27.72
C ILE A 267 -10.17 -31.42 -29.01
N GLU A 268 -11.40 -31.82 -29.33
CA GLU A 268 -12.19 -31.30 -30.45
C GLU A 268 -13.57 -30.85 -29.94
N VAL A 269 -13.94 -29.61 -30.22
CA VAL A 269 -15.22 -29.01 -29.83
C VAL A 269 -15.77 -28.16 -30.97
N VAL A 270 -17.01 -28.44 -31.36
CA VAL A 270 -17.84 -27.52 -32.14
C VAL A 270 -18.70 -26.72 -31.17
N ARG A 271 -18.69 -25.40 -31.29
CA ARG A 271 -19.43 -24.47 -30.43
C ARG A 271 -20.78 -24.07 -31.07
N PRO A 272 -21.74 -23.49 -30.31
CA PRO A 272 -23.08 -23.13 -30.81
C PRO A 272 -23.12 -22.06 -31.90
N ASP A 273 -22.07 -21.24 -32.02
CA ASP A 273 -21.86 -20.26 -33.09
C ASP A 273 -21.36 -20.89 -34.41
N GLY A 274 -21.11 -22.20 -34.42
CA GLY A 274 -20.51 -22.92 -35.54
C GLY A 274 -18.99 -22.84 -35.59
N SER A 275 -18.32 -22.20 -34.61
CA SER A 275 -16.86 -22.24 -34.51
C SER A 275 -16.36 -23.63 -34.08
N GLU A 276 -15.23 -24.05 -34.61
CA GLU A 276 -14.54 -25.29 -34.25
C GLU A 276 -13.24 -24.96 -33.52
N LEU A 277 -12.98 -25.65 -32.41
CA LEU A 277 -11.70 -25.66 -31.71
C LEU A 277 -11.14 -27.08 -31.70
N LYS A 278 -9.92 -27.24 -32.20
CA LYS A 278 -9.14 -28.49 -32.18
C LYS A 278 -7.75 -28.24 -31.61
N ALA A 279 -7.52 -28.69 -30.39
CA ALA A 279 -6.27 -28.52 -29.67
C ALA A 279 -5.51 -29.85 -29.59
N THR A 280 -4.37 -29.96 -30.27
CA THR A 280 -3.43 -31.08 -30.10
C THR A 280 -2.66 -30.86 -28.79
N LEU A 281 -2.73 -31.84 -27.90
CA LEU A 281 -2.24 -31.76 -26.52
C LEU A 281 -1.08 -32.73 -26.27
N LYS A 282 -0.19 -32.32 -25.38
CA LYS A 282 0.82 -33.18 -24.74
C LYS A 282 0.65 -33.02 -23.23
N GLY A 283 -0.09 -33.96 -22.62
CA GLY A 283 -0.67 -33.78 -21.29
C GLY A 283 -1.63 -32.59 -21.23
N HIS A 284 -1.46 -31.73 -20.24
CA HIS A 284 -2.18 -30.45 -20.18
C HIS A 284 -1.59 -29.35 -21.11
N VAL A 285 -0.44 -29.58 -21.74
CA VAL A 285 0.25 -28.55 -22.53
C VAL A 285 -0.17 -28.62 -24.00
N VAL A 286 -0.91 -27.61 -24.46
CA VAL A 286 -1.25 -27.46 -25.90
C VAL A 286 0.04 -27.37 -26.71
N GLN A 287 0.10 -28.10 -27.84
CA GLN A 287 1.23 -28.11 -28.79
C GLN A 287 0.88 -27.38 -30.09
N GLU A 288 -0.36 -27.54 -30.54
CA GLU A 288 -0.93 -26.95 -31.75
C GLU A 288 -2.42 -26.66 -31.44
N LEU A 289 -2.91 -25.50 -31.84
CA LEU A 289 -4.32 -25.14 -31.74
C LEU A 289 -4.82 -24.73 -33.12
N LEU A 290 -5.77 -25.49 -33.65
CA LEU A 290 -6.57 -25.11 -34.80
C LEU A 290 -7.89 -24.51 -34.29
N GLU A 291 -8.16 -23.25 -34.63
CA GLU A 291 -9.50 -22.67 -34.56
C GLU A 291 -10.05 -22.51 -35.97
N SER A 292 -11.38 -22.59 -36.15
CA SER A 292 -12.02 -22.08 -37.36
C SER A 292 -13.39 -21.50 -37.12
N SER A 293 -13.72 -20.41 -37.82
CA SER A 293 -15.02 -19.73 -37.76
C SER A 293 -15.91 -20.15 -38.94
N GLN A 294 -17.23 -20.23 -38.73
CA GLN A 294 -18.17 -20.27 -39.86
C GLN A 294 -18.31 -18.86 -40.46
N GLY A 295 -17.47 -18.57 -41.45
CA GLY A 295 -17.56 -17.33 -42.23
C GLY A 295 -18.88 -17.24 -43.00
N THR A 296 -19.69 -16.22 -42.69
CA THR A 296 -21.09 -16.10 -43.17
C THR A 296 -21.26 -16.00 -44.69
N ASP A 297 -20.21 -15.60 -45.42
CA ASP A 297 -20.23 -15.36 -46.87
C ASP A 297 -19.26 -16.32 -47.64
N THR A 298 -18.72 -17.37 -47.00
CA THR A 298 -17.71 -18.27 -47.60
C THR A 298 -17.93 -19.76 -47.27
N GLU A 299 -18.06 -20.61 -48.30
CA GLU A 299 -18.21 -22.08 -48.15
C GLU A 299 -17.00 -22.79 -47.50
N ASN A 300 -15.89 -22.07 -47.29
CA ASN A 300 -14.73 -22.52 -46.53
C ASN A 300 -14.47 -21.49 -45.41
N GLY A 301 -14.78 -21.84 -44.17
CA GLY A 301 -14.55 -20.98 -43.00
C GLY A 301 -13.08 -20.64 -42.78
N GLU A 302 -12.80 -19.47 -42.20
CA GLU A 302 -11.42 -19.04 -41.90
C GLU A 302 -10.80 -20.03 -40.88
N LYS A 303 -9.62 -20.57 -41.21
CA LYS A 303 -8.88 -21.52 -40.36
C LYS A 303 -7.62 -20.85 -39.82
N HIS A 304 -7.44 -20.93 -38.51
CA HIS A 304 -6.35 -20.30 -37.76
C HIS A 304 -5.53 -21.40 -37.07
N VAL A 305 -4.34 -21.67 -37.64
CA VAL A 305 -3.37 -22.60 -37.06
C VAL A 305 -2.42 -21.81 -36.19
N TRP A 306 -2.56 -21.97 -34.87
CA TRP A 306 -1.67 -21.40 -33.87
C TRP A 306 -0.56 -22.39 -33.54
N LYS A 307 0.68 -21.94 -33.69
CA LYS A 307 1.89 -22.71 -33.38
C LYS A 307 2.61 -22.08 -32.19
N LYS A 308 3.17 -22.93 -31.34
CA LYS A 308 3.91 -22.53 -30.15
C LYS A 308 5.38 -22.27 -30.48
N ASP A 309 5.91 -21.12 -30.06
CA ASP A 309 7.34 -20.81 -30.03
C ASP A 309 7.72 -20.32 -28.62
N GLY A 310 8.42 -21.17 -27.86
CA GLY A 310 8.64 -20.96 -26.43
C GLY A 310 7.32 -20.88 -25.65
N GLU A 311 7.03 -19.71 -25.08
CA GLU A 311 5.78 -19.39 -24.38
C GLU A 311 4.75 -18.65 -25.26
N ARG A 312 5.18 -18.22 -26.45
CA ARG A 312 4.38 -17.45 -27.41
C ARG A 312 3.64 -18.38 -28.37
N TRP A 313 2.55 -17.87 -28.93
CA TRP A 313 1.71 -18.54 -29.92
C TRP A 313 1.40 -17.61 -31.07
N THR A 314 1.80 -18.00 -32.28
CA THR A 314 1.60 -17.19 -33.49
C THR A 314 0.66 -17.87 -34.47
N CYS A 315 -0.22 -17.11 -35.12
CA CYS A 315 -1.15 -17.62 -36.12
C CYS A 315 -0.60 -17.50 -37.55
N ASP A 316 -0.59 -18.60 -38.32
CA ASP A 316 -0.20 -18.61 -39.74
C ASP A 316 -1.04 -17.65 -40.62
N THR A 317 -2.32 -17.46 -40.28
CA THR A 317 -3.30 -16.73 -41.08
C THR A 317 -3.71 -15.37 -40.51
N LEU A 318 -3.15 -14.99 -39.34
CA LEU A 318 -3.28 -13.64 -38.76
C LEU A 318 -1.87 -13.12 -38.41
N PRO A 319 -1.10 -12.61 -39.40
CA PRO A 319 0.28 -12.20 -39.18
C PRO A 319 0.38 -11.01 -38.23
N GLY A 320 1.16 -11.16 -37.15
CA GLY A 320 1.28 -10.15 -36.09
C GLY A 320 0.37 -10.38 -34.88
N GLU A 321 -0.48 -11.42 -34.91
CA GLU A 321 -1.16 -11.87 -33.69
C GLU A 321 -0.28 -12.81 -32.86
N GLU A 322 -0.16 -12.49 -31.58
CA GLU A 322 0.53 -13.29 -30.57
C GLU A 322 -0.40 -13.57 -29.39
N ARG A 323 -0.38 -14.81 -28.90
CA ARG A 323 -0.98 -15.21 -27.62
C ARG A 323 0.09 -15.77 -26.67
N ARG A 324 -0.11 -15.58 -25.38
CA ARG A 324 0.71 -16.07 -24.25
C ARG A 324 -0.21 -16.78 -23.25
N GLU A 325 0.37 -17.55 -22.33
CA GLU A 325 -0.36 -18.31 -21.29
C GLU A 325 -1.51 -19.21 -21.83
N LEU A 326 -1.47 -19.58 -23.11
CA LEU A 326 -2.58 -20.26 -23.79
C LEU A 326 -2.84 -21.65 -23.19
N SER A 327 -4.08 -21.85 -22.75
CA SER A 327 -4.57 -23.12 -22.19
C SER A 327 -5.93 -23.51 -22.78
N VAL A 328 -6.20 -24.82 -22.84
CA VAL A 328 -7.50 -25.35 -23.26
C VAL A 328 -8.02 -26.28 -22.16
N GLY A 329 -9.19 -25.95 -21.62
CA GLY A 329 -9.89 -26.74 -20.61
C GLY A 329 -10.39 -28.07 -21.17
N ALA A 330 -10.63 -29.03 -20.29
CA ALA A 330 -11.08 -30.38 -20.68
C ALA A 330 -12.46 -30.39 -21.38
N ASP A 331 -13.24 -29.32 -21.22
CA ASP A 331 -14.53 -29.04 -21.84
C ASP A 331 -14.43 -28.29 -23.18
N GLY A 332 -13.23 -27.88 -23.59
CA GLY A 332 -12.98 -27.04 -24.76
C GLY A 332 -13.16 -25.53 -24.52
N SER A 333 -13.21 -25.09 -23.26
CA SER A 333 -12.92 -23.70 -22.92
C SER A 333 -11.49 -23.35 -23.33
N LEU A 334 -11.25 -22.12 -23.76
CA LEU A 334 -9.95 -21.60 -24.22
C LEU A 334 -9.60 -20.37 -23.39
N SER A 335 -8.39 -20.28 -22.86
CA SER A 335 -7.88 -19.04 -22.27
C SER A 335 -6.51 -18.67 -22.82
N TYR A 336 -6.20 -17.38 -22.86
CA TYR A 336 -4.90 -16.83 -23.26
C TYR A 336 -4.78 -15.36 -22.84
N VAL A 337 -3.56 -14.85 -22.81
CA VAL A 337 -3.25 -13.41 -22.83
C VAL A 337 -2.86 -13.02 -24.25
N ASP A 338 -3.35 -11.90 -24.78
CA ASP A 338 -2.97 -11.43 -26.12
C ASP A 338 -1.64 -10.63 -26.12
N LYS A 339 -1.38 -9.89 -27.19
CA LYS A 339 -0.18 -9.04 -27.36
C LYS A 339 -0.32 -7.71 -26.61
N GLU A 340 -1.53 -7.16 -26.50
CA GLU A 340 -1.88 -5.98 -25.69
C GLU A 340 -1.73 -6.27 -24.18
N GLY A 341 -2.06 -7.47 -23.74
CA GLY A 341 -2.03 -7.91 -22.33
C GLY A 341 -3.41 -8.23 -21.73
N LEU A 342 -4.48 -8.19 -22.52
CA LEU A 342 -5.83 -8.56 -22.09
C LEU A 342 -5.91 -10.08 -21.90
N LYS A 343 -6.59 -10.55 -20.85
CA LYS A 343 -6.81 -11.98 -20.62
C LYS A 343 -8.15 -12.40 -21.21
N HIS A 344 -8.11 -13.24 -22.23
CA HIS A 344 -9.29 -13.81 -22.87
C HIS A 344 -9.62 -15.16 -22.25
N ARG A 345 -10.92 -15.43 -22.10
CA ARG A 345 -11.48 -16.73 -21.77
C ARG A 345 -12.73 -16.95 -22.59
N GLN A 346 -12.74 -17.95 -23.46
CA GLN A 346 -13.91 -18.35 -24.25
C GLN A 346 -14.44 -19.69 -23.77
N GLU A 347 -15.72 -19.74 -23.43
CA GLU A 347 -16.42 -20.92 -22.94
C GLU A 347 -16.84 -21.87 -24.07
N ARG A 348 -17.16 -23.12 -23.71
CA ARG A 348 -17.64 -24.14 -24.67
C ARG A 348 -18.86 -23.67 -25.48
N ASN A 349 -19.70 -22.82 -24.90
CA ASN A 349 -20.89 -22.27 -25.54
C ASN A 349 -20.62 -21.04 -26.44
N ALA A 350 -19.35 -20.68 -26.69
CA ALA A 350 -18.88 -19.46 -27.39
C ALA A 350 -19.09 -18.12 -26.67
N ALA A 351 -19.73 -18.09 -25.49
CA ALA A 351 -19.64 -16.92 -24.61
C ALA A 351 -18.17 -16.66 -24.23
N SER A 352 -17.81 -15.41 -23.94
CA SER A 352 -16.43 -15.05 -23.61
C SER A 352 -16.33 -13.99 -22.53
N GLU A 353 -15.23 -14.01 -21.79
CA GLU A 353 -14.82 -13.02 -20.81
C GLU A 353 -13.47 -12.43 -21.28
N VAL A 354 -13.32 -11.11 -21.21
CA VAL A 354 -12.06 -10.40 -21.46
C VAL A 354 -11.74 -9.55 -20.24
N GLU A 355 -10.66 -9.86 -19.54
CA GLU A 355 -10.14 -9.10 -18.39
C GLU A 355 -9.05 -8.15 -18.88
N ASP A 356 -9.31 -6.85 -18.80
CA ASP A 356 -8.28 -5.81 -18.95
C ASP A 356 -7.46 -5.71 -17.66
N GLY A 357 -6.14 -5.92 -17.79
CA GLY A 357 -5.20 -5.85 -16.68
C GLY A 357 -4.83 -4.44 -16.23
N GLU A 358 -5.11 -3.40 -17.03
CA GLU A 358 -4.82 -2.00 -16.69
C GLU A 358 -6.00 -1.33 -15.97
N SER A 359 -7.23 -1.39 -16.53
CA SER A 359 -8.43 -0.87 -15.85
C SER A 359 -9.01 -1.81 -14.77
N GLY A 360 -8.63 -3.09 -14.79
CA GLY A 360 -9.22 -4.11 -13.92
C GLY A 360 -10.66 -4.50 -14.29
N LEU A 361 -11.16 -4.08 -15.47
CA LEU A 361 -12.49 -4.40 -15.96
C LEU A 361 -12.55 -5.78 -16.63
N THR A 362 -13.61 -6.53 -16.32
CA THR A 362 -13.97 -7.80 -16.98
C THR A 362 -15.23 -7.61 -17.83
N TYR A 363 -15.07 -7.77 -19.15
CA TYR A 363 -16.12 -7.68 -20.15
C TYR A 363 -16.64 -9.07 -20.50
N GLY A 364 -17.93 -9.34 -20.27
CA GLY A 364 -18.58 -10.60 -20.61
C GLY A 364 -19.44 -10.48 -21.86
N PHE A 365 -19.31 -11.43 -22.79
CA PHE A 365 -19.97 -11.48 -24.09
C PHE A 365 -20.77 -12.77 -24.26
N ASP A 366 -21.91 -12.69 -24.95
CA ASP A 366 -22.73 -13.86 -25.29
C ASP A 366 -22.19 -14.64 -26.51
N PRO A 367 -22.78 -15.80 -26.88
CA PRO A 367 -22.42 -16.58 -28.07
C PRO A 367 -22.62 -15.90 -29.42
N HIS A 368 -23.05 -14.63 -29.43
CA HIS A 368 -23.13 -13.77 -30.63
C HIS A 368 -22.18 -12.56 -30.52
N HIS A 369 -21.20 -12.64 -29.62
CA HIS A 369 -20.23 -11.59 -29.30
C HIS A 369 -20.86 -10.26 -28.87
N ARG A 370 -22.08 -10.28 -28.29
CA ARG A 370 -22.72 -9.09 -27.73
C ARG A 370 -22.36 -8.95 -26.26
N LEU A 371 -21.96 -7.74 -25.85
CA LEU A 371 -21.58 -7.43 -24.47
C LEU A 371 -22.77 -7.63 -23.52
N ILE A 372 -22.74 -8.64 -22.67
CA ILE A 372 -23.77 -8.96 -21.66
C ILE A 372 -23.40 -8.52 -20.24
N SER A 373 -22.13 -8.21 -19.96
CA SER A 373 -21.72 -7.66 -18.67
C SER A 373 -20.41 -6.87 -18.72
N VAL A 374 -20.25 -5.94 -17.78
CA VAL A 374 -18.96 -5.31 -17.42
C VAL A 374 -18.84 -5.34 -15.91
N THR A 375 -17.71 -5.74 -15.34
CA THR A 375 -17.51 -5.85 -13.88
C THR A 375 -16.11 -5.37 -13.50
N GLY A 376 -16.00 -4.61 -12.41
CA GLY A 376 -14.73 -4.19 -11.81
C GLY A 376 -14.89 -3.91 -10.30
N GLU A 377 -13.85 -3.38 -9.65
CA GLU A 377 -13.94 -3.01 -8.23
C GLU A 377 -14.99 -1.90 -7.98
N GLU A 378 -15.20 -1.04 -8.98
CA GLU A 378 -16.23 0.01 -8.99
C GLU A 378 -17.67 -0.49 -9.24
N GLY A 379 -17.90 -1.80 -9.27
CA GLY A 379 -19.24 -2.40 -9.42
C GLY A 379 -19.42 -3.16 -10.72
N ALA A 380 -20.68 -3.47 -11.03
CA ALA A 380 -21.02 -4.33 -12.15
C ALA A 380 -22.21 -3.81 -12.96
N ARG A 381 -22.22 -4.17 -14.24
CA ARG A 381 -23.31 -3.99 -15.18
C ARG A 381 -23.69 -5.29 -15.84
N LYS A 382 -25.00 -5.47 -16.02
CA LYS A 382 -25.59 -6.55 -16.82
C LYS A 382 -26.45 -5.96 -17.93
N LEU A 383 -26.15 -6.35 -19.15
CA LEU A 383 -26.86 -5.97 -20.36
C LEU A 383 -27.75 -7.14 -20.79
N THR A 384 -28.97 -6.85 -21.24
CA THR A 384 -29.89 -7.87 -21.78
C THR A 384 -30.44 -7.40 -23.12
N TYR A 385 -30.43 -8.27 -24.12
CA TYR A 385 -30.92 -8.00 -25.47
C TYR A 385 -32.32 -8.60 -25.67
N GLY A 386 -33.13 -7.97 -26.51
CA GLY A 386 -34.45 -8.47 -26.89
C GLY A 386 -34.41 -9.44 -28.08
N ASP A 387 -35.57 -10.00 -28.41
CA ASP A 387 -35.77 -10.88 -29.58
C ASP A 387 -35.47 -10.17 -30.92
N ASP A 388 -35.46 -8.84 -30.94
CA ASP A 388 -35.05 -8.01 -32.08
C ASP A 388 -33.52 -7.84 -32.20
N GLY A 389 -32.75 -8.56 -31.38
CA GLY A 389 -31.29 -8.51 -31.34
C GLY A 389 -30.71 -7.28 -30.65
N LYS A 390 -31.53 -6.25 -30.36
CA LYS A 390 -31.10 -4.95 -29.81
C LYS A 390 -31.13 -4.92 -28.29
N LEU A 391 -30.30 -4.07 -27.69
CA LEU A 391 -30.20 -3.90 -26.23
C LEU A 391 -31.57 -3.48 -25.66
N ALA A 392 -32.09 -4.23 -24.69
CA ALA A 392 -33.43 -4.09 -24.13
C ALA A 392 -33.43 -3.65 -22.66
N SER A 393 -32.39 -4.00 -21.90
CA SER A 393 -32.16 -3.43 -20.56
C SER A 393 -30.67 -3.37 -20.21
N VAL A 394 -30.32 -2.43 -19.33
CA VAL A 394 -29.03 -2.33 -18.66
C VAL A 394 -29.28 -2.18 -17.16
N GLU A 395 -28.69 -3.05 -16.36
CA GLU A 395 -28.79 -3.08 -14.91
C GLU A 395 -27.41 -2.83 -14.31
N SER A 396 -27.26 -1.74 -13.55
CA SER A 396 -26.01 -1.37 -12.88
C SER A 396 -26.13 -1.60 -11.36
N THR A 397 -25.10 -2.13 -10.73
CA THR A 397 -25.08 -2.48 -9.30
C THR A 397 -23.76 -2.09 -8.63
N TRP A 398 -23.83 -1.32 -7.55
CA TRP A 398 -22.68 -0.88 -6.76
C TRP A 398 -23.08 -0.59 -5.31
N GLY A 399 -22.26 -0.97 -4.32
CA GLY A 399 -22.46 -0.60 -2.92
C GLY A 399 -23.81 -1.05 -2.30
N GLY A 400 -24.45 -2.09 -2.84
CA GLY A 400 -25.81 -2.49 -2.47
C GLY A 400 -26.93 -1.64 -3.11
N SER A 401 -26.59 -0.56 -3.82
CA SER A 401 -27.48 0.18 -4.71
C SER A 401 -27.57 -0.48 -6.08
N SER A 402 -28.70 -0.29 -6.76
CA SER A 402 -28.90 -0.77 -8.13
C SER A 402 -29.87 0.13 -8.90
N ASN A 403 -29.62 0.32 -10.19
CA ASN A 403 -30.63 0.80 -11.14
C ASN A 403 -30.78 -0.14 -12.33
N ARG A 404 -31.94 -0.11 -12.99
CA ARG A 404 -32.18 -0.81 -14.25
C ARG A 404 -32.88 0.11 -15.24
N TRP A 405 -32.19 0.44 -16.32
CA TRP A 405 -32.75 1.05 -17.52
C TRP A 405 -33.42 -0.03 -18.37
N THR A 406 -34.64 0.21 -18.85
CA THR A 406 -35.40 -0.72 -19.71
C THR A 406 -35.95 0.04 -20.91
N ARG A 407 -35.78 -0.48 -22.12
CA ARG A 407 -36.24 0.12 -23.37
C ARG A 407 -37.75 -0.10 -23.57
N ASP A 408 -38.53 0.96 -23.76
CA ASP A 408 -39.91 0.84 -24.20
C ASP A 408 -39.96 0.49 -25.70
N THR A 409 -40.26 -0.77 -25.99
CA THR A 409 -40.40 -1.30 -27.35
C THR A 409 -41.66 -0.83 -28.07
N LYS A 410 -42.59 -0.13 -27.40
CA LYS A 410 -43.83 0.40 -27.98
C LYS A 410 -43.67 1.83 -28.50
N ASN A 411 -42.70 2.58 -27.99
CA ASN A 411 -42.40 3.92 -28.46
C ASN A 411 -41.41 3.86 -29.64
N SER A 412 -41.77 4.41 -30.80
CA SER A 412 -40.89 4.47 -31.97
C SER A 412 -39.65 5.35 -31.78
N ALA A 413 -39.58 6.15 -30.72
CA ALA A 413 -38.37 6.85 -30.30
C ALA A 413 -37.35 5.95 -29.56
N GLY A 414 -37.75 4.75 -29.13
CA GLY A 414 -36.87 3.82 -28.40
C GLY A 414 -36.47 4.32 -27.00
N GLN A 415 -37.37 5.04 -26.32
CA GLN A 415 -37.13 5.62 -24.99
C GLN A 415 -36.80 4.58 -23.92
N TRP A 416 -36.02 5.00 -22.94
CA TRP A 416 -35.55 4.17 -21.82
C TRP A 416 -36.13 4.68 -20.51
N GLN A 417 -36.63 3.76 -19.68
CA GLN A 417 -37.15 4.05 -18.35
C GLN A 417 -36.27 3.41 -17.28
N GLU A 418 -35.88 4.19 -16.27
CA GLU A 418 -35.14 3.70 -15.10
C GLU A 418 -36.08 3.16 -14.02
N SER A 419 -35.71 2.03 -13.42
CA SER A 419 -36.24 1.55 -12.15
C SER A 419 -35.12 1.49 -11.10
N PRO A 420 -35.35 1.88 -9.83
CA PRO A 420 -36.59 2.41 -9.27
C PRO A 420 -36.84 3.90 -9.53
N GLY A 421 -35.86 4.63 -10.09
CA GLY A 421 -35.88 6.11 -10.15
C GLY A 421 -36.97 6.75 -11.03
N GLY A 422 -37.60 6.00 -11.93
CA GLY A 422 -38.69 6.47 -12.79
C GLY A 422 -38.26 7.48 -13.87
N ARG A 423 -36.96 7.78 -13.98
CA ARG A 423 -36.38 8.71 -14.97
C ARG A 423 -36.57 8.17 -16.39
N VAL A 424 -36.70 9.07 -17.36
CA VAL A 424 -36.78 8.76 -18.78
C VAL A 424 -35.56 9.32 -19.50
N ALA A 425 -35.03 8.54 -20.44
CA ALA A 425 -33.87 8.89 -21.26
C ALA A 425 -34.08 8.50 -22.74
N ASP A 426 -33.44 9.26 -23.61
CA ASP A 426 -33.34 9.01 -25.05
C ASP A 426 -31.89 8.62 -25.42
N LYS A 427 -31.71 7.92 -26.55
CA LYS A 427 -30.38 7.56 -27.12
C LYS A 427 -29.40 6.83 -26.17
N LEU A 428 -29.90 6.06 -25.20
CA LEU A 428 -29.03 5.31 -24.28
C LEU A 428 -28.14 4.31 -25.04
N ARG A 429 -26.83 4.40 -24.81
CA ARG A 429 -25.79 3.47 -25.28
C ARG A 429 -24.81 3.13 -24.17
N VAL A 430 -24.10 2.02 -24.33
CA VAL A 430 -22.97 1.64 -23.45
C VAL A 430 -21.68 1.91 -24.21
N LEU A 431 -20.72 2.54 -23.53
CA LEU A 431 -19.40 2.89 -24.06
C LEU A 431 -18.39 1.75 -23.85
N GLU A 432 -17.22 1.86 -24.50
CA GLU A 432 -16.13 0.87 -24.36
C GLU A 432 -15.54 0.85 -22.94
N SER A 433 -15.62 1.97 -22.20
CA SER A 433 -15.38 2.06 -20.75
C SER A 433 -16.42 1.32 -19.87
N GLY A 434 -17.45 0.71 -20.48
CA GLY A 434 -18.59 0.12 -19.78
C GLY A 434 -19.57 1.14 -19.20
N GLU A 435 -19.36 2.43 -19.45
CA GLU A 435 -20.22 3.54 -19.01
C GLU A 435 -21.52 3.62 -19.79
N ILE A 436 -22.57 4.19 -19.20
CA ILE A 436 -23.83 4.44 -19.90
C ILE A 436 -23.91 5.92 -20.30
N GLU A 437 -23.87 6.21 -21.59
CA GLU A 437 -24.18 7.55 -22.11
C GLU A 437 -25.66 7.60 -22.54
N HIS A 438 -26.37 8.66 -22.18
CA HIS A 438 -27.74 8.90 -22.63
C HIS A 438 -28.08 10.40 -22.69
N VAL A 439 -29.23 10.72 -23.28
CA VAL A 439 -29.82 12.07 -23.26
C VAL A 439 -30.98 12.09 -22.26
N THR A 440 -31.04 13.12 -21.40
CA THR A 440 -32.11 13.33 -20.43
C THR A 440 -33.41 13.78 -21.10
N ALA A 441 -34.54 13.65 -20.42
CA ALA A 441 -35.82 14.23 -20.88
C ALA A 441 -35.79 15.77 -21.05
N SER A 442 -34.78 16.46 -20.52
CA SER A 442 -34.50 17.89 -20.73
C SER A 442 -33.65 18.17 -21.98
N GLY A 443 -33.10 17.15 -22.63
CA GLY A 443 -32.23 17.26 -23.81
C GLY A 443 -30.74 17.36 -23.49
N GLU A 444 -30.33 17.17 -22.25
CA GLU A 444 -28.93 17.24 -21.79
C GLU A 444 -28.24 15.89 -21.98
N ARG A 445 -26.94 15.88 -22.24
CA ARG A 445 -26.15 14.64 -22.27
C ARG A 445 -25.75 14.24 -20.84
N ARG A 446 -25.84 12.96 -20.51
CA ARG A 446 -25.38 12.38 -19.24
C ARG A 446 -24.52 11.15 -19.48
N ILE A 447 -23.40 11.04 -18.78
CA ILE A 447 -22.62 9.82 -18.61
C ILE A 447 -22.89 9.24 -17.21
N GLU A 448 -22.97 7.91 -17.08
CA GLU A 448 -23.13 7.20 -15.82
C GLU A 448 -22.07 6.09 -15.69
N ALA A 449 -21.12 6.23 -14.75
CA ALA A 449 -20.02 5.29 -14.50
C ALA A 449 -20.48 4.05 -13.71
N LEU A 450 -19.61 3.03 -13.57
CA LEU A 450 -19.97 1.75 -12.92
C LEU A 450 -20.37 1.93 -11.44
N ASN A 451 -19.67 2.81 -10.73
CA ASN A 451 -19.96 3.25 -9.36
C ASN A 451 -21.25 4.10 -9.23
N LEU A 452 -21.99 4.29 -10.34
CA LEU A 452 -23.19 5.11 -10.47
C LEU A 452 -22.98 6.64 -10.29
N LYS A 453 -21.74 7.14 -10.34
CA LYS A 453 -21.40 8.54 -10.62
C LYS A 453 -22.10 8.96 -11.90
N LYS A 454 -22.76 10.12 -11.87
CA LYS A 454 -23.43 10.72 -13.04
C LYS A 454 -22.83 12.07 -13.33
N VAL A 455 -22.38 12.28 -14.57
CA VAL A 455 -21.89 13.56 -15.06
C VAL A 455 -22.90 14.11 -16.08
N ASP A 456 -23.42 15.31 -15.82
CA ASP A 456 -24.39 16.02 -16.65
C ASP A 456 -23.71 17.14 -17.44
N PHE A 457 -23.93 17.18 -18.75
CA PHE A 457 -23.29 18.09 -19.69
C PHE A 457 -24.26 19.15 -20.22
N ASP A 458 -23.76 20.38 -20.36
CA ASP A 458 -24.53 21.51 -20.86
C ASP A 458 -24.67 21.51 -22.41
N SER A 459 -25.36 22.50 -22.96
CA SER A 459 -25.53 22.65 -24.41
C SER A 459 -24.27 22.99 -25.19
N SER A 460 -23.12 23.14 -24.51
CA SER A 460 -21.78 23.29 -25.09
C SER A 460 -20.89 22.06 -24.83
N ASP A 461 -21.49 20.95 -24.39
CA ASP A 461 -20.84 19.69 -24.00
C ASP A 461 -19.80 19.83 -22.87
N ARG A 462 -20.05 20.74 -21.92
CA ARG A 462 -19.23 20.92 -20.71
C ARG A 462 -19.93 20.32 -19.50
N PRO A 463 -19.25 19.57 -18.61
CA PRO A 463 -19.89 19.03 -17.42
C PRO A 463 -20.31 20.17 -16.49
N TYR A 464 -21.61 20.27 -16.20
CA TYR A 464 -22.20 21.27 -15.29
C TYR A 464 -22.55 20.68 -13.92
N LYS A 465 -22.66 19.35 -13.81
CA LYS A 465 -22.92 18.68 -12.54
C LYS A 465 -22.34 17.26 -12.51
N VAL A 466 -21.74 16.89 -11.37
CA VAL A 466 -21.47 15.50 -11.00
C VAL A 466 -22.35 15.11 -9.81
N SER A 467 -22.83 13.87 -9.73
CA SER A 467 -23.61 13.38 -8.59
C SER A 467 -23.46 11.89 -8.31
N PHE A 468 -23.55 11.51 -7.04
CA PHE A 468 -23.19 10.19 -6.53
C PHE A 468 -24.30 9.53 -5.69
N PRO A 469 -24.28 8.20 -5.47
CA PRO A 469 -25.31 7.50 -4.68
C PRO A 469 -25.36 7.88 -3.20
N SER A 470 -24.26 8.40 -2.63
CA SER A 470 -24.22 9.00 -1.30
C SER A 470 -25.09 10.26 -1.17
N GLY A 471 -25.51 10.84 -2.29
CA GLY A 471 -26.15 12.16 -2.35
C GLY A 471 -25.14 13.32 -2.47
N ALA A 472 -23.83 13.04 -2.59
CA ALA A 472 -22.85 14.07 -2.92
C ALA A 472 -23.10 14.65 -4.33
N GLU A 473 -22.92 15.96 -4.48
CA GLU A 473 -23.07 16.68 -5.75
C GLU A 473 -21.95 17.71 -5.93
N ARG A 474 -21.30 17.73 -7.10
CA ARG A 474 -20.45 18.84 -7.56
C ARG A 474 -21.23 19.62 -8.60
N ILE A 475 -21.39 20.93 -8.43
CA ILE A 475 -22.13 21.79 -9.35
C ILE A 475 -21.16 22.84 -9.92
N LEU A 476 -21.15 22.96 -11.24
CA LEU A 476 -20.19 23.75 -12.01
C LEU A 476 -20.98 24.77 -12.85
N GLU A 477 -20.87 26.05 -12.49
CA GLU A 477 -21.53 27.13 -13.24
C GLU A 477 -20.52 27.80 -14.17
N TYR A 478 -20.95 28.10 -15.39
CA TYR A 478 -20.15 28.75 -16.41
C TYR A 478 -20.78 30.06 -16.84
N ASP A 479 -19.95 31.03 -17.22
CA ASP A 479 -20.36 32.27 -17.87
C ASP A 479 -19.56 32.52 -19.16
N ASN A 480 -19.67 33.73 -19.70
CA ASN A 480 -19.01 34.15 -20.94
C ASN A 480 -17.47 34.18 -20.86
N GLN A 481 -16.86 33.95 -19.69
CA GLN A 481 -15.41 33.87 -19.50
C GLN A 481 -14.93 32.45 -19.14
N GLY A 482 -15.81 31.45 -19.08
CA GLY A 482 -15.50 30.07 -18.67
C GLY A 482 -16.17 29.69 -17.35
N LEU A 483 -15.57 28.75 -16.61
CA LEU A 483 -16.04 28.35 -15.28
C LEU A 483 -16.08 29.58 -14.37
N SER A 484 -17.17 29.79 -13.63
CA SER A 484 -17.38 30.95 -12.75
C SER A 484 -17.62 30.56 -11.28
N ARG A 485 -18.13 29.35 -11.04
CA ARG A 485 -18.39 28.82 -9.69
C ARG A 485 -18.25 27.30 -9.66
N VAL A 486 -17.71 26.79 -8.56
CA VAL A 486 -17.86 25.39 -8.12
C VAL A 486 -18.66 25.40 -6.81
N LEU A 487 -19.63 24.51 -6.68
CA LEU A 487 -20.34 24.23 -5.44
C LEU A 487 -20.38 22.72 -5.21
N ASP A 488 -19.53 22.25 -4.31
CA ASP A 488 -19.49 20.88 -3.84
C ASP A 488 -20.41 20.74 -2.61
N ARG A 489 -21.25 19.70 -2.62
CA ARG A 489 -22.22 19.37 -1.57
C ARG A 489 -21.91 17.99 -1.03
N VAL A 490 -21.64 17.92 0.26
CA VAL A 490 -21.33 16.68 0.99
C VAL A 490 -22.43 16.45 2.02
N PRO A 491 -23.40 15.55 1.78
CA PRO A 491 -24.39 15.22 2.80
C PRO A 491 -23.71 14.52 4.00
N SER A 492 -24.24 14.77 5.20
CA SER A 492 -23.80 14.12 6.43
C SER A 492 -24.95 14.07 7.44
N GLU A 493 -24.90 13.15 8.41
CA GLU A 493 -25.92 13.00 9.46
C GLU A 493 -26.19 14.30 10.26
N LYS A 494 -25.23 15.24 10.25
CA LYS A 494 -25.30 16.50 10.99
C LYS A 494 -25.88 17.68 10.19
N GLY A 495 -26.29 17.45 8.94
CA GLY A 495 -26.93 18.44 8.06
C GLY A 495 -26.23 18.67 6.72
N GLY A 496 -25.10 18.01 6.48
CA GLY A 496 -24.27 18.22 5.30
C GLY A 496 -23.43 19.51 5.34
N GLU A 497 -22.41 19.56 4.49
CA GLU A 497 -21.51 20.70 4.32
C GLU A 497 -21.45 21.10 2.84
N ASN A 498 -21.29 22.40 2.59
CA ASN A 498 -21.20 22.97 1.24
C ASN A 498 -19.85 23.68 1.10
N LEU A 499 -19.03 23.23 0.16
CA LEU A 499 -17.80 23.89 -0.23
C LEU A 499 -18.04 24.69 -1.51
N GLU A 500 -17.79 26.00 -1.47
CA GLU A 500 -18.00 26.90 -2.60
C GLU A 500 -16.68 27.56 -3.02
N TRP A 501 -16.40 27.53 -4.32
CA TRP A 501 -15.37 28.31 -4.99
C TRP A 501 -16.02 29.27 -5.99
N LYS A 502 -15.57 30.52 -6.04
CA LYS A 502 -16.06 31.55 -6.99
C LYS A 502 -14.89 32.23 -7.69
N ARG A 503 -15.02 32.47 -9.00
CA ARG A 503 -14.01 33.19 -9.77
C ARG A 503 -13.93 34.66 -9.30
N ASP A 504 -12.76 35.07 -8.85
CA ASP A 504 -12.41 36.45 -8.51
C ASP A 504 -12.25 37.25 -9.81
N GLY A 505 -13.11 38.25 -10.01
CA GLY A 505 -13.11 39.09 -11.20
C GLY A 505 -11.90 40.04 -11.33
N SER A 506 -10.97 40.05 -10.37
CA SER A 506 -9.75 40.85 -10.43
C SER A 506 -8.57 40.15 -11.13
N ASP A 507 -8.46 38.82 -11.02
CA ASP A 507 -7.33 38.04 -11.59
C ASP A 507 -7.73 36.69 -12.22
N ASN A 508 -9.02 36.34 -12.24
CA ASN A 508 -9.56 35.03 -12.66
C ASN A 508 -9.10 33.82 -11.80
N SER A 509 -8.51 34.04 -10.62
CA SER A 509 -8.37 32.98 -9.62
C SER A 509 -9.74 32.58 -9.06
N PHE A 510 -9.81 31.46 -8.36
CA PHE A 510 -10.99 30.97 -7.66
C PHE A 510 -10.78 31.09 -6.16
N VAL A 511 -11.68 31.78 -5.47
CA VAL A 511 -11.64 31.98 -4.02
C VAL A 511 -12.71 31.16 -3.30
N SER A 512 -12.33 30.59 -2.17
CA SER A 512 -13.23 29.96 -1.20
C SER A 512 -13.00 30.56 0.18
N MET A 513 -14.08 30.80 0.94
CA MET A 513 -14.01 31.25 2.33
C MET A 513 -14.39 30.10 3.24
N ARG A 514 -13.46 29.63 4.07
CA ARG A 514 -13.71 28.63 5.12
C ARG A 514 -13.44 29.24 6.50
N ASP A 515 -13.87 28.56 7.55
CA ASP A 515 -13.42 28.81 8.94
C ASP A 515 -13.61 30.27 9.43
N ASN A 516 -14.77 30.86 9.10
CA ASN A 516 -15.21 32.22 9.47
C ASN A 516 -14.30 33.39 9.03
N SER A 517 -13.20 33.17 8.31
CA SER A 517 -12.35 34.26 7.77
C SER A 517 -11.28 33.86 6.74
N LYS A 518 -10.89 32.59 6.65
CA LYS A 518 -9.72 32.15 5.88
C LYS A 518 -10.07 32.03 4.40
N VAL A 519 -9.40 32.84 3.57
CA VAL A 519 -9.55 32.81 2.10
C VAL A 519 -8.52 31.84 1.52
N TYR A 520 -9.00 30.86 0.78
CA TYR A 520 -8.21 29.94 -0.04
C TYR A 520 -8.29 30.41 -1.50
N ARG A 521 -7.19 30.28 -2.26
CA ARG A 521 -7.11 30.68 -3.68
C ARG A 521 -6.56 29.54 -4.53
N ARG A 522 -7.21 29.28 -5.67
CA ARG A 522 -6.79 28.35 -6.72
C ARG A 522 -6.68 29.11 -8.04
N GLU A 523 -5.60 28.98 -8.79
CA GLU A 523 -5.40 29.64 -10.08
C GLU A 523 -5.59 28.66 -11.26
N GLN A 524 -5.79 29.18 -12.47
CA GLN A 524 -5.79 28.37 -13.71
C GLN A 524 -6.72 27.14 -13.67
N MET A 525 -7.90 27.28 -13.06
CA MET A 525 -8.83 26.16 -12.84
C MET A 525 -9.51 25.72 -14.14
N ASN A 526 -9.21 24.49 -14.57
CA ASN A 526 -9.86 23.78 -15.66
C ASN A 526 -10.79 22.69 -15.11
N VAL A 527 -11.62 22.10 -15.98
CA VAL A 527 -12.52 20.99 -15.65
C VAL A 527 -12.29 19.84 -16.61
N THR A 528 -12.11 18.62 -16.10
CA THR A 528 -12.03 17.38 -16.91
C THR A 528 -13.41 16.96 -17.42
N ALA A 529 -13.49 16.00 -18.35
CA ALA A 529 -14.78 15.45 -18.80
C ALA A 529 -15.59 14.82 -17.65
N ASP A 530 -14.92 14.28 -16.63
CA ASP A 530 -15.50 13.69 -15.43
C ASP A 530 -16.03 14.70 -14.40
N GLY A 531 -15.70 15.99 -14.56
CA GLY A 531 -15.99 17.04 -13.57
C GLY A 531 -14.95 17.17 -12.45
N ASP A 532 -13.75 16.60 -12.64
CA ASP A 532 -12.60 16.90 -11.78
C ASP A 532 -12.08 18.30 -12.07
N LEU A 533 -11.37 18.88 -11.11
CA LEU A 533 -10.81 20.22 -11.20
C LEU A 533 -9.29 20.14 -11.22
N GLU A 534 -8.66 20.51 -12.33
CA GLU A 534 -7.23 20.78 -12.40
C GLU A 534 -6.99 22.27 -12.10
N TYR A 535 -6.02 22.60 -11.26
CA TYR A 535 -5.73 24.00 -10.91
C TYR A 535 -4.29 24.15 -10.40
N LYS A 536 -3.87 25.39 -10.17
CA LYS A 536 -2.69 25.72 -9.39
C LYS A 536 -3.03 26.17 -7.99
N GLY A 537 -2.26 25.73 -7.00
CA GLY A 537 -2.41 26.19 -5.62
C GLY A 537 -1.82 27.59 -5.43
N ALA A 538 -1.96 28.14 -4.23
CA ALA A 538 -1.26 29.37 -3.82
C ALA A 538 0.27 29.22 -3.74
N ASP A 539 0.77 27.98 -3.87
CA ASP A 539 2.18 27.60 -4.05
C ASP A 539 2.63 27.63 -5.53
N GLY A 540 1.72 27.82 -6.48
CA GLY A 540 1.96 27.78 -7.92
C GLY A 540 2.16 26.37 -8.50
N ARG A 541 2.10 25.31 -7.67
CA ARG A 541 2.17 23.91 -8.12
C ARG A 541 0.83 23.49 -8.71
N ALA A 542 0.83 22.49 -9.59
CA ALA A 542 -0.40 21.92 -10.15
C ALA A 542 -0.99 20.87 -9.20
N HIS A 543 -2.32 20.87 -9.06
CA HIS A 543 -3.09 19.98 -8.20
C HIS A 543 -4.38 19.54 -8.91
N ALA A 544 -4.97 18.44 -8.46
CA ALA A 544 -6.29 17.97 -8.89
C ALA A 544 -7.24 17.82 -7.70
N SER A 545 -8.53 18.10 -7.89
CA SER A 545 -9.61 17.81 -6.92
C SER A 545 -10.64 16.94 -7.63
N ARG A 546 -10.67 15.66 -7.30
CA ARG A 546 -11.50 14.68 -8.01
C ARG A 546 -12.96 14.78 -7.57
N ALA A 547 -13.88 14.43 -8.45
CA ALA A 547 -15.29 14.40 -8.11
C ALA A 547 -15.59 13.27 -7.09
N GLU A 548 -14.87 12.15 -7.12
CA GLU A 548 -15.05 11.03 -6.17
C GLU A 548 -14.72 11.41 -4.73
N ASP A 549 -13.85 12.41 -4.49
CA ASP A 549 -13.45 12.77 -3.13
C ASP A 549 -14.62 13.31 -2.30
N ILE A 550 -15.58 14.01 -2.91
CA ILE A 550 -16.79 14.49 -2.22
C ILE A 550 -17.80 13.36 -1.92
N ASP A 551 -17.75 12.27 -2.68
CA ASP A 551 -18.55 11.06 -2.45
C ASP A 551 -17.96 10.21 -1.31
N ARG A 552 -16.64 10.04 -1.30
CA ARG A 552 -15.89 9.41 -0.20
C ARG A 552 -16.07 10.18 1.12
N LEU A 553 -16.06 11.52 1.06
CA LEU A 553 -16.43 12.39 2.17
C LEU A 553 -17.84 12.13 2.70
N ALA A 554 -18.84 12.04 1.81
CA ALA A 554 -20.23 11.79 2.18
C ALA A 554 -20.46 10.41 2.81
N ARG A 555 -19.63 9.41 2.45
CA ARG A 555 -19.62 8.09 3.11
C ARG A 555 -18.86 8.05 4.45
N GLY A 556 -18.19 9.13 4.84
CA GLY A 556 -17.35 9.17 6.04
C GLY A 556 -16.01 8.43 5.91
N GLU A 557 -15.57 8.12 4.67
CA GLU A 557 -14.22 7.62 4.40
C GLU A 557 -13.15 8.72 4.50
N PHE A 558 -13.58 9.99 4.55
CA PHE A 558 -12.76 11.18 4.69
C PHE A 558 -13.43 12.21 5.63
N VAL A 559 -12.66 13.23 6.01
CA VAL A 559 -13.12 14.46 6.68
C VAL A 559 -12.81 15.65 5.75
N LEU A 560 -13.67 16.70 5.72
CA LEU A 560 -13.72 17.74 4.66
C LEU A 560 -12.47 18.61 4.44
N GLY A 561 -11.40 18.43 5.22
CA GLY A 561 -10.06 18.90 4.84
C GLY A 561 -9.34 17.99 3.83
N SER A 562 -10.00 16.95 3.28
CA SER A 562 -9.36 15.90 2.48
C SER A 562 -8.78 16.39 1.16
N GLU A 563 -9.38 17.39 0.51
CA GLU A 563 -8.77 18.04 -0.66
C GLU A 563 -7.33 18.47 -0.34
N SER A 564 -7.12 19.22 0.74
CA SER A 564 -5.78 19.69 1.09
C SER A 564 -4.86 18.62 1.67
N LEU A 565 -5.40 17.47 2.09
CA LEU A 565 -4.60 16.30 2.41
C LEU A 565 -4.10 15.60 1.13
N LEU A 566 -4.93 15.56 0.08
CA LEU A 566 -4.57 15.03 -1.23
C LEU A 566 -3.62 15.98 -1.98
N GLU A 567 -3.90 17.30 -2.00
CA GLU A 567 -2.98 18.36 -2.47
C GLU A 567 -1.58 18.17 -1.85
N ALA A 568 -1.50 18.07 -0.52
CA ALA A 568 -0.25 17.93 0.22
C ALA A 568 0.45 16.58 -0.01
N ARG A 569 -0.33 15.49 -0.13
CA ARG A 569 0.16 14.15 -0.44
C ARG A 569 0.77 14.07 -1.83
N ASP A 570 0.09 14.58 -2.83
CA ASP A 570 0.56 14.56 -4.23
C ASP A 570 1.74 15.53 -4.42
N SER A 571 1.75 16.68 -3.73
CA SER A 571 2.93 17.55 -3.63
C SER A 571 4.13 16.84 -3.00
N LEU A 572 3.93 16.07 -1.93
CA LEU A 572 5.01 15.29 -1.31
C LEU A 572 5.50 14.19 -2.26
N LEU A 573 4.60 13.39 -2.86
CA LEU A 573 4.98 12.34 -3.81
C LEU A 573 5.73 12.90 -5.03
N GLN A 574 5.28 14.02 -5.61
CA GLN A 574 6.03 14.73 -6.65
C GLN A 574 7.41 15.22 -6.15
N SER A 575 7.54 15.61 -4.89
CA SER A 575 8.83 15.99 -4.29
C SER A 575 9.75 14.77 -4.10
N ILE A 576 9.20 13.60 -3.84
CA ILE A 576 9.91 12.31 -3.70
C ILE A 576 10.40 11.81 -5.06
N ASP A 577 9.55 11.84 -6.09
CA ASP A 577 9.93 11.49 -7.47
C ASP A 577 11.03 12.43 -7.98
N ASN A 578 10.87 13.75 -7.81
CA ASN A 578 11.87 14.76 -8.17
C ASN A 578 13.20 14.61 -7.40
N ALA A 579 13.17 14.07 -6.18
CA ALA A 579 14.36 13.81 -5.38
C ALA A 579 15.08 12.50 -5.77
N GLY A 580 14.45 11.63 -6.55
CA GLY A 580 14.93 10.28 -6.84
C GLY A 580 14.78 9.31 -5.67
N LEU A 581 13.77 9.52 -4.81
CA LEU A 581 13.46 8.67 -3.65
C LEU A 581 12.42 7.59 -4.00
N SER A 582 12.32 6.55 -3.16
CA SER A 582 11.43 5.39 -3.39
C SER A 582 9.97 5.75 -3.10
N SER A 583 9.24 6.20 -4.12
CA SER A 583 7.82 6.56 -4.02
C SER A 583 6.92 5.45 -3.48
N ASP A 584 7.19 4.17 -3.74
CA ASP A 584 6.35 3.09 -3.19
C ASP A 584 6.62 2.82 -1.70
N ARG A 585 7.87 2.97 -1.23
CA ARG A 585 8.19 2.98 0.22
C ARG A 585 7.51 4.17 0.91
N PHE A 586 7.57 5.34 0.29
CA PHE A 586 6.90 6.54 0.78
C PHE A 586 5.38 6.40 0.85
N LYS A 587 4.71 5.91 -0.20
CA LYS A 587 3.26 5.62 -0.20
C LYS A 587 2.88 4.66 0.93
N GLY A 588 3.72 3.64 1.20
CA GLY A 588 3.55 2.71 2.31
C GLY A 588 3.55 3.40 3.68
N TRP A 589 4.60 4.17 3.98
CA TRP A 589 4.71 4.91 5.24
C TRP A 589 3.68 6.04 5.37
N MET A 590 3.36 6.76 4.30
CA MET A 590 2.28 7.76 4.28
C MET A 590 0.94 7.13 4.65
N LYS A 591 0.63 5.94 4.11
CA LYS A 591 -0.57 5.19 4.50
C LYS A 591 -0.52 4.74 5.97
N GLU A 592 0.58 4.16 6.43
CA GLU A 592 0.73 3.76 7.85
C GLU A 592 0.56 4.96 8.79
N PHE A 593 1.08 6.14 8.41
CA PHE A 593 0.90 7.40 9.12
C PHE A 593 -0.55 7.92 9.05
N GLU A 594 -1.23 7.89 7.91
CA GLU A 594 -2.65 8.25 7.76
C GLU A 594 -3.56 7.35 8.62
N ASP A 595 -3.33 6.03 8.60
CA ASP A 595 -4.02 5.04 9.44
C ASP A 595 -3.76 5.29 10.94
N ARG A 596 -2.55 5.75 11.30
CA ARG A 596 -2.16 6.08 12.69
C ARG A 596 -2.73 7.42 13.15
N ALA A 597 -2.70 8.45 12.31
CA ALA A 597 -3.26 9.77 12.56
C ALA A 597 -4.77 9.68 12.78
N THR A 598 -5.46 8.87 11.96
CA THR A 598 -6.89 8.56 12.11
C THR A 598 -7.19 7.88 13.45
N ARG A 599 -6.47 6.81 13.80
CA ARG A 599 -6.64 6.11 15.10
C ARG A 599 -6.42 7.05 16.29
N ASN A 600 -5.37 7.88 16.22
CA ASN A 600 -4.97 8.78 17.29
C ASN A 600 -5.76 10.10 17.32
N LYS A 601 -6.70 10.31 16.38
CA LYS A 601 -7.53 11.52 16.24
C LYS A 601 -6.69 12.81 16.11
N ILE A 602 -5.65 12.75 15.27
CA ILE A 602 -4.82 13.91 14.94
C ILE A 602 -5.58 14.82 13.97
N ASP A 603 -5.56 16.13 14.24
CA ASP A 603 -6.25 17.13 13.42
C ASP A 603 -5.73 17.08 11.97
N GLN A 604 -6.64 17.04 10.99
CA GLN A 604 -6.27 16.86 9.58
C GLN A 604 -5.32 17.95 9.07
N GLU A 605 -5.46 19.20 9.53
CA GLU A 605 -4.50 20.28 9.23
C GLU A 605 -3.06 19.95 9.65
N LYS A 606 -2.86 19.22 10.76
CA LYS A 606 -1.51 18.79 11.19
C LYS A 606 -0.93 17.80 10.19
N VAL A 607 -1.75 16.87 9.68
CA VAL A 607 -1.33 15.91 8.64
C VAL A 607 -0.96 16.64 7.35
N VAL A 608 -1.78 17.61 6.92
CA VAL A 608 -1.50 18.51 5.78
C VAL A 608 -0.17 19.25 5.96
N ARG A 609 0.02 19.91 7.12
CA ARG A 609 1.28 20.61 7.44
C ARG A 609 2.47 19.65 7.48
N THR A 610 2.29 18.42 7.96
CA THR A 610 3.34 17.40 8.00
C THR A 610 3.87 17.08 6.61
N PHE A 611 2.98 16.81 5.65
CA PHE A 611 3.37 16.52 4.27
C PHE A 611 3.97 17.75 3.56
N ASN A 612 3.40 18.95 3.79
CA ASN A 612 3.95 20.18 3.23
C ASN A 612 5.36 20.49 3.76
N ASN A 613 5.61 20.35 5.06
CA ASN A 613 6.94 20.55 5.65
C ASN A 613 8.00 19.61 5.05
N LEU A 614 7.64 18.35 4.74
CA LEU A 614 8.53 17.39 4.08
C LEU A 614 8.73 17.72 2.58
N SER A 615 7.69 18.17 1.89
CA SER A 615 7.79 18.65 0.51
C SER A 615 8.68 19.90 0.40
N ASP A 616 8.55 20.84 1.34
CA ASP A 616 9.43 22.02 1.46
C ASP A 616 10.88 21.61 1.69
N LEU A 617 11.15 20.69 2.63
CA LEU A 617 12.48 20.18 2.96
C LEU A 617 13.22 19.63 1.73
N LEU A 618 12.51 18.92 0.86
CA LEU A 618 13.01 18.36 -0.39
C LEU A 618 13.14 19.41 -1.50
N SER A 619 12.19 20.36 -1.57
CA SER A 619 12.13 21.40 -2.61
C SER A 619 13.06 22.60 -2.33
N ALA A 620 13.51 22.79 -1.10
CA ALA A 620 14.29 23.95 -0.70
C ALA A 620 15.64 24.04 -1.44
N PRO A 621 16.10 25.26 -1.83
CA PRO A 621 17.44 25.45 -2.38
C PRO A 621 18.54 24.83 -1.52
N SER A 622 19.65 24.42 -2.14
CA SER A 622 20.81 23.80 -1.47
C SER A 622 21.74 24.81 -0.76
N GLN A 623 21.24 26.01 -0.46
CA GLN A 623 22.00 27.09 0.19
C GLN A 623 21.23 27.60 1.40
N GLY A 624 21.89 27.61 2.57
CA GLY A 624 21.38 28.21 3.82
C GLY A 624 21.36 27.27 5.03
N GLY A 625 21.23 25.96 4.82
CA GLY A 625 21.19 24.94 5.88
C GLY A 625 22.54 24.28 6.18
N PRO A 626 22.63 23.51 7.28
CA PRO A 626 23.81 22.74 7.65
C PRO A 626 23.88 21.37 6.94
N TYR A 627 22.79 20.94 6.30
CA TYR A 627 22.70 19.70 5.53
C TYR A 627 22.63 19.98 4.02
N ASP A 628 23.28 19.14 3.22
CA ASP A 628 23.17 19.18 1.76
C ASP A 628 21.85 18.55 1.23
N LEU A 629 21.67 18.52 -0.09
CA LEU A 629 20.44 17.99 -0.68
C LEU A 629 20.24 16.49 -0.41
N ASP A 630 21.30 15.67 -0.45
CA ASP A 630 21.18 14.23 -0.28
C ASP A 630 21.02 13.85 1.20
N GLN A 631 21.64 14.58 2.10
CA GLN A 631 21.35 14.50 3.54
C GLN A 631 19.89 14.87 3.85
N ARG A 632 19.33 15.90 3.22
CA ARG A 632 17.91 16.28 3.38
C ARG A 632 16.94 15.22 2.83
N LYS A 633 17.32 14.48 1.77
CA LYS A 633 16.57 13.29 1.31
C LYS A 633 16.53 12.21 2.39
N VAL A 634 17.68 11.88 2.99
CA VAL A 634 17.76 10.90 4.09
C VAL A 634 16.95 11.36 5.30
N ILE A 635 16.98 12.64 5.66
CA ILE A 635 16.13 13.20 6.73
C ILE A 635 14.64 13.05 6.38
N ALA A 636 14.22 13.26 5.13
CA ALA A 636 12.83 13.09 4.73
C ALA A 636 12.37 11.61 4.80
N ASP A 637 13.17 10.67 4.26
CA ASP A 637 12.93 9.22 4.34
C ASP A 637 12.82 8.78 5.83
N CYS A 638 13.80 9.15 6.66
CA CYS A 638 13.81 8.86 8.10
C CYS A 638 12.64 9.50 8.85
N ALA A 639 12.26 10.74 8.52
CA ALA A 639 11.14 11.41 9.17
C ALA A 639 9.81 10.75 8.81
N MET A 640 9.59 10.36 7.55
CA MET A 640 8.38 9.66 7.14
C MET A 640 8.29 8.26 7.76
N HIS A 641 9.43 7.56 7.88
CA HIS A 641 9.53 6.33 8.68
C HIS A 641 9.13 6.57 10.15
N ASN A 642 9.77 7.52 10.83
CA ASN A 642 9.50 7.84 12.24
C ASN A 642 8.04 8.25 12.48
N LEU A 643 7.41 8.92 11.49
CA LEU A 643 5.99 9.26 11.49
C LEU A 643 5.07 8.06 11.23
N ALA A 644 5.45 7.09 10.42
CA ALA A 644 4.70 5.83 10.31
C ALA A 644 4.80 5.03 11.63
N ARG A 645 6.03 4.90 12.16
CA ARG A 645 6.38 3.99 13.26
C ARG A 645 7.14 4.68 14.41
N PRO A 646 6.45 5.44 15.27
CA PRO A 646 7.10 6.10 16.40
C PRO A 646 7.74 5.18 17.45
N MET A 647 7.49 3.86 17.41
CA MET A 647 8.16 2.85 18.25
C MET A 647 9.37 2.19 17.56
N GLU A 648 9.83 2.75 16.44
CA GLU A 648 11.08 2.41 15.75
C GLU A 648 12.01 3.66 15.71
N ILE A 649 11.79 4.63 16.63
CA ILE A 649 12.65 5.79 16.89
C ILE A 649 13.61 5.45 18.03
N ASP A 650 14.92 5.38 17.74
CA ASP A 650 15.96 5.02 18.72
C ASP A 650 16.89 6.21 19.03
N GLN A 651 17.52 6.20 20.22
CA GLN A 651 18.63 7.08 20.56
C GLN A 651 19.98 6.55 20.00
N GLY A 652 20.06 5.25 19.67
CA GLY A 652 21.29 4.54 19.34
C GLY A 652 22.27 4.45 20.52
N ALA A 653 23.56 4.57 20.22
CA ALA A 653 24.63 4.65 21.22
C ALA A 653 24.72 6.03 21.93
N HIS A 654 23.85 6.98 21.59
CA HIS A 654 23.91 8.36 22.07
C HIS A 654 23.12 8.54 23.38
N PRO A 655 23.62 9.27 24.40
CA PRO A 655 22.94 9.44 25.69
C PRO A 655 21.77 10.44 25.67
N THR A 656 20.94 10.41 24.61
CA THR A 656 19.88 11.39 24.33
C THR A 656 18.46 10.95 24.73
N CYS A 657 18.30 9.77 25.36
CA CYS A 657 17.03 9.16 25.83
C CYS A 657 15.88 10.13 26.14
N ASN A 658 16.11 11.06 27.07
CA ASN A 658 15.09 11.98 27.59
C ASN A 658 14.52 12.91 26.52
N VAL A 659 15.24 13.12 25.41
CA VAL A 659 14.80 13.90 24.24
C VAL A 659 14.23 13.00 23.14
N THR A 660 14.68 11.75 23.04
CA THR A 660 14.02 10.70 22.24
C THR A 660 12.56 10.49 22.71
N SER A 661 12.30 10.52 24.02
CA SER A 661 10.92 10.58 24.57
C SER A 661 10.07 11.76 24.05
N VAL A 662 10.69 12.92 23.82
CA VAL A 662 10.01 14.09 23.24
C VAL A 662 9.77 13.90 21.75
N GLU A 663 10.73 13.29 21.05
CA GLU A 663 10.61 12.94 19.64
C GLU A 663 9.45 11.98 19.39
N VAL A 664 9.37 10.91 20.18
CA VAL A 664 8.30 9.92 20.13
C VAL A 664 6.94 10.58 20.42
N TYR A 665 6.82 11.42 21.45
CA TYR A 665 5.57 12.14 21.71
C TYR A 665 5.22 13.12 20.57
N ALA A 666 6.19 13.87 20.03
CA ALA A 666 5.98 14.81 18.94
C ALA A 666 5.55 14.11 17.65
N ALA A 667 6.25 13.04 17.23
CA ALA A 667 5.85 12.21 16.10
C ALA A 667 4.45 11.61 16.29
N VAL A 668 4.04 11.28 17.53
CA VAL A 668 2.70 10.75 17.78
C VAL A 668 1.59 11.82 17.78
N ARG A 669 1.81 13.00 18.38
CA ARG A 669 0.76 14.00 18.70
C ARG A 669 0.86 15.35 17.97
N HIS A 670 2.06 15.74 17.55
CA HIS A 670 2.37 17.02 16.89
C HIS A 670 3.29 16.80 15.67
N PRO A 671 2.88 15.97 14.69
CA PRO A 671 3.72 15.62 13.54
C PRO A 671 4.07 16.83 12.67
N ASP A 672 3.25 17.89 12.71
CA ASP A 672 3.54 19.18 12.08
C ASP A 672 4.63 19.97 12.81
N ALA A 673 4.68 19.92 14.14
CA ALA A 673 5.78 20.51 14.91
C ALA A 673 7.11 19.75 14.70
N TYR A 674 7.04 18.41 14.70
CA TYR A 674 8.19 17.53 14.40
C TYR A 674 8.81 17.86 13.03
N THR A 675 8.00 17.86 11.98
CA THR A 675 8.47 18.14 10.61
C THR A 675 8.81 19.61 10.35
N SER A 676 8.17 20.57 11.04
CA SER A 676 8.58 21.98 10.93
C SER A 676 9.99 22.16 11.47
N LEU A 677 10.30 21.63 12.66
CA LEU A 677 11.65 21.67 13.22
C LEU A 677 12.67 21.07 12.22
N LEU A 678 12.39 19.89 11.67
CA LEU A 678 13.27 19.24 10.70
C LEU A 678 13.45 20.07 9.41
N ARG A 679 12.39 20.66 8.84
CA ARG A 679 12.51 21.57 7.70
C ARG A 679 13.36 22.78 8.06
N ASP A 680 12.99 23.47 9.13
CA ASP A 680 13.53 24.80 9.47
C ASP A 680 15.02 24.70 9.79
N VAL A 681 15.42 23.73 10.63
CA VAL A 681 16.85 23.50 10.92
C VAL A 681 17.61 23.07 9.68
N SER A 682 17.04 22.17 8.86
CA SER A 682 17.78 21.61 7.73
C SER A 682 17.91 22.56 6.54
N THR A 683 17.07 23.60 6.48
CA THR A 683 17.09 24.61 5.40
C THR A 683 17.72 25.94 5.83
N THR A 684 17.77 26.25 7.13
CA THR A 684 18.28 27.55 7.64
C THR A 684 19.36 27.46 8.74
N GLY A 685 19.61 26.27 9.30
CA GLY A 685 20.48 26.09 10.47
C GLY A 685 19.90 26.61 11.78
N SER A 686 18.61 26.98 11.80
CA SER A 686 17.89 27.51 12.95
C SER A 686 16.45 27.03 12.99
N TRP A 687 15.82 27.03 14.15
CA TRP A 687 14.40 26.73 14.29
C TRP A 687 13.74 27.72 15.25
N THR A 688 12.51 28.15 14.93
CA THR A 688 11.69 29.01 15.80
C THR A 688 10.56 28.19 16.41
N ALA A 689 10.65 28.01 17.72
CA ALA A 689 9.67 27.34 18.56
C ALA A 689 8.35 28.12 18.68
N LEU A 690 7.25 27.43 19.03
CA LEU A 690 5.93 28.08 19.14
C LEU A 690 5.88 29.18 20.23
N THR A 691 6.79 29.13 21.21
CA THR A 691 6.96 30.19 22.21
C THR A 691 7.71 31.43 21.68
N GLY A 692 7.99 31.53 20.37
CA GLY A 692 8.79 32.58 19.77
C GLY A 692 10.28 32.53 20.12
N LYS A 693 10.75 31.42 20.70
CA LYS A 693 12.16 31.17 21.00
C LYS A 693 12.87 30.63 19.75
N VAL A 694 14.08 31.11 19.48
CA VAL A 694 14.92 30.61 18.38
C VAL A 694 16.07 29.78 18.95
N GLY A 695 16.36 28.64 18.33
CA GLY A 695 17.51 27.80 18.63
C GLY A 695 18.46 27.65 17.45
N HIS A 696 19.76 27.70 17.72
CA HIS A 696 20.84 27.60 16.74
C HIS A 696 21.78 26.43 17.09
N PRO A 697 21.49 25.19 16.64
CA PRO A 697 22.38 24.06 16.83
C PRO A 697 23.74 24.31 16.14
N PRO A 698 24.89 24.02 16.80
CA PRO A 698 26.20 24.13 16.17
C PRO A 698 26.34 23.20 14.96
N ALA A 699 27.17 23.57 13.99
CA ALA A 699 27.41 22.71 12.82
C ALA A 699 27.98 21.33 13.23
N GLU A 700 28.77 21.29 14.31
CA GLU A 700 29.34 20.09 14.92
C GLU A 700 28.29 19.18 15.60
N SER A 701 27.06 19.65 15.82
CA SER A 701 25.94 18.82 16.28
C SER A 701 25.07 18.29 15.14
N MET A 702 25.22 18.84 13.93
CA MET A 702 24.49 18.49 12.71
C MET A 702 25.29 17.59 11.75
N ALA A 703 26.60 17.43 11.95
CA ALA A 703 27.39 16.46 11.20
C ALA A 703 26.97 15.01 11.57
N PRO A 704 26.67 14.12 10.61
CA PRO A 704 26.27 12.74 10.90
C PRO A 704 27.28 11.98 11.78
N GLY A 705 26.77 11.32 12.83
CA GLY A 705 27.56 10.46 13.71
C GLY A 705 27.69 9.03 13.19
N LYS A 706 28.36 8.18 13.99
CA LYS A 706 28.65 6.78 13.66
C LYS A 706 27.39 5.92 13.45
N ASP A 707 26.31 6.21 14.16
CA ASP A 707 25.04 5.49 14.04
C ASP A 707 24.28 5.94 12.80
N GLU A 708 24.15 7.24 12.55
CA GLU A 708 23.43 7.79 11.40
C GLU A 708 24.12 7.44 10.07
N LEU A 709 25.45 7.43 10.05
CA LEU A 709 26.26 6.97 8.90
C LEU A 709 26.15 5.46 8.64
N SER A 710 25.54 4.69 9.55
CA SER A 710 25.39 3.25 9.42
C SER A 710 23.96 2.74 9.67
N TYR A 711 22.98 3.65 9.72
CA TYR A 711 21.55 3.35 9.77
C TYR A 711 21.08 2.81 8.41
N ASP A 712 20.20 1.82 8.43
CA ASP A 712 19.71 1.11 7.24
C ASP A 712 18.19 1.27 7.16
N LEU A 713 17.70 2.02 6.16
CA LEU A 713 16.27 2.31 5.98
C LEU A 713 15.44 1.08 5.59
N ASP A 714 16.08 0.02 5.08
CA ASP A 714 15.41 -1.25 4.81
C ASP A 714 15.51 -2.20 6.03
N ARG A 715 16.18 -1.77 7.10
CA ARG A 715 16.28 -2.43 8.43
C ARG A 715 16.17 -1.41 9.58
N PRO A 716 15.03 -0.71 9.72
CA PRO A 716 14.87 0.37 10.69
C PRO A 716 15.00 -0.08 12.15
N ASP A 717 14.75 -1.36 12.44
CA ASP A 717 14.88 -2.00 13.76
C ASP A 717 16.35 -2.26 14.20
N SER A 718 17.31 -1.51 13.63
CA SER A 718 18.75 -1.78 13.76
C SER A 718 19.40 -1.34 15.08
N GLY A 719 18.66 -0.75 16.02
CA GLY A 719 19.17 -0.29 17.31
C GLY A 719 20.04 0.98 17.22
N LYS A 720 19.79 1.84 16.23
CA LYS A 720 20.63 2.98 15.86
C LYS A 720 19.80 4.24 15.67
N ARG A 721 20.36 5.40 16.05
CA ARG A 721 19.77 6.70 15.72
C ARG A 721 19.84 6.94 14.20
N ASN A 722 18.77 7.52 13.64
CA ASN A 722 18.74 7.94 12.25
C ASN A 722 18.90 9.47 12.12
N LEU A 723 19.16 9.94 10.91
CA LEU A 723 19.56 11.34 10.69
C LEU A 723 18.44 12.35 11.00
N ALA A 724 17.17 11.97 10.87
CA ALA A 724 16.05 12.80 11.32
C ALA A 724 16.05 12.92 12.86
N SER A 725 16.25 11.81 13.57
CA SER A 725 16.34 11.79 15.02
C SER A 725 17.57 12.53 15.56
N GLN A 726 18.72 12.50 14.86
CA GLN A 726 19.84 13.41 15.18
C GLN A 726 19.42 14.88 15.00
N ALA A 727 18.90 15.24 13.83
CA ALA A 727 18.51 16.62 13.53
C ALA A 727 17.49 17.17 14.56
N PHE A 728 16.52 16.35 14.98
CA PHE A 728 15.56 16.70 16.01
C PHE A 728 16.19 16.82 17.41
N GLN A 729 16.82 15.75 17.91
CA GLN A 729 17.31 15.67 19.29
C GLN A 729 18.40 16.70 19.57
N MET A 730 19.38 16.83 18.66
CA MET A 730 20.49 17.78 18.81
C MET A 730 20.01 19.24 18.76
N THR A 731 18.99 19.56 17.95
CA THR A 731 18.38 20.89 17.90
C THR A 731 17.66 21.22 19.20
N LEU A 732 16.85 20.31 19.73
CA LEU A 732 16.06 20.57 20.93
C LEU A 732 16.96 20.70 22.18
N ILE A 733 18.00 19.87 22.31
CA ILE A 733 19.01 19.99 23.39
C ILE A 733 19.70 21.36 23.34
N ASN A 734 20.20 21.78 22.18
CA ASN A 734 20.90 23.06 22.06
C ASN A 734 19.96 24.27 22.28
N THR A 735 18.69 24.16 21.87
CA THR A 735 17.66 25.19 22.14
C THR A 735 17.36 25.31 23.65
N MET A 736 17.31 24.19 24.37
CA MET A 736 17.11 24.17 25.82
C MET A 736 18.28 24.84 26.57
N TYR A 737 19.52 24.61 26.14
CA TYR A 737 20.67 25.34 26.67
C TYR A 737 20.63 26.83 26.29
N GLU A 738 20.64 27.14 25.00
CA GLU A 738 20.74 28.51 24.48
C GLU A 738 19.68 29.45 25.06
N THR A 739 18.45 28.98 25.20
CA THR A 739 17.32 29.80 25.66
C THR A 739 17.15 29.81 27.20
N GLY A 740 18.15 29.30 27.93
CA GLY A 740 18.28 29.40 29.39
C GLY A 740 17.47 28.38 30.20
N GLU A 741 16.80 27.41 29.57
CA GLU A 741 15.93 26.43 30.24
C GLU A 741 16.71 25.29 30.93
N MET A 742 18.01 25.19 30.64
CA MET A 742 18.96 24.33 31.35
C MET A 742 19.68 25.05 32.50
N ASN A 743 19.36 26.33 32.78
CA ASN A 743 20.02 27.10 33.83
C ASN A 743 19.63 26.61 35.24
N THR A 744 20.48 26.94 36.22
CA THR A 744 20.20 26.67 37.64
C THR A 744 20.40 27.95 38.45
N ASP A 745 19.87 28.01 39.67
CA ASP A 745 20.05 29.13 40.63
C ASP A 745 21.52 29.54 40.87
N LYS A 746 22.48 28.70 40.46
CA LYS A 746 23.92 28.83 40.72
C LYS A 746 24.77 28.97 39.45
N GLU A 747 24.21 28.69 38.28
CA GLU A 747 24.97 28.61 37.02
C GLU A 747 24.10 28.96 35.81
N ASP A 748 24.54 29.97 35.05
CA ASP A 748 24.08 30.21 33.69
C ASP A 748 24.76 29.21 32.73
N ARG A 749 23.91 28.47 32.01
CA ARG A 749 24.27 27.38 31.12
C ARG A 749 23.97 27.72 29.65
N SER A 750 23.52 28.95 29.36
CA SER A 750 23.25 29.44 27.99
C SER A 750 24.47 29.43 27.05
N ALA A 751 25.69 29.47 27.59
CA ALA A 751 26.95 29.32 26.85
C ALA A 751 27.41 27.85 26.65
N ILE A 752 26.65 26.87 27.13
CA ILE A 752 26.91 25.45 26.89
C ILE A 752 26.29 25.05 25.53
N ARG A 753 26.95 24.14 24.81
CA ARG A 753 26.41 23.46 23.63
C ARG A 753 26.66 21.95 23.72
N TYR A 754 25.79 21.18 23.08
CA TYR A 754 25.89 19.72 22.96
C TYR A 754 26.22 19.39 21.51
N VAL A 755 27.36 18.74 21.27
CA VAL A 755 27.93 18.52 19.93
C VAL A 755 28.49 17.12 19.81
N LEU A 756 28.62 16.61 18.58
CA LEU A 756 29.35 15.37 18.33
C LEU A 756 30.84 15.71 18.11
N GLN A 757 31.72 14.86 18.63
CA GLN A 757 33.16 14.92 18.39
C GLN A 757 33.65 13.52 17.99
N PRO A 758 34.73 13.41 17.18
CA PRO A 758 35.29 12.11 16.81
C PRO A 758 35.55 11.23 18.04
N SER A 759 35.01 10.01 17.98
CA SER A 759 35.08 8.99 19.03
C SER A 759 36.53 8.70 19.45
N GLN A 760 36.83 8.75 20.75
CA GLN A 760 38.21 8.70 21.26
C GLN A 760 38.54 7.35 21.89
N THR A 761 39.62 6.71 21.41
CA THR A 761 40.14 5.46 21.98
C THR A 761 41.00 5.75 23.22
N ILE A 762 40.41 5.67 24.41
CA ILE A 762 41.13 5.80 25.68
C ILE A 762 41.64 4.44 26.14
N THR A 763 42.96 4.31 26.32
CA THR A 763 43.58 3.12 26.92
C THR A 763 43.89 3.38 28.40
N LYS A 764 43.16 2.71 29.29
CA LYS A 764 43.36 2.77 30.76
C LYS A 764 44.11 1.52 31.23
N ARG A 765 44.83 1.65 32.35
CA ARG A 765 45.48 0.52 33.02
C ARG A 765 44.86 0.30 34.40
N GLU A 766 44.12 -0.79 34.56
CA GLU A 766 43.47 -1.15 35.81
C GLU A 766 44.21 -2.34 36.43
N GLY A 767 45.11 -2.02 37.37
CA GLY A 767 46.07 -2.96 37.92
C GLY A 767 47.02 -3.51 36.83
N ASN A 768 46.91 -4.80 36.56
CA ASN A 768 47.68 -5.46 35.49
C ASN A 768 46.95 -5.48 34.13
N ALA A 769 45.64 -5.22 34.10
CA ALA A 769 44.88 -5.18 32.86
C ALA A 769 45.11 -3.87 32.10
N VAL A 770 45.13 -3.96 30.78
CA VAL A 770 45.05 -2.80 29.88
C VAL A 770 43.67 -2.87 29.23
N ILE A 771 42.84 -1.87 29.50
CA ILE A 771 41.47 -1.77 29.00
C ILE A 771 41.43 -0.61 28.01
N THR A 772 41.28 -0.95 26.74
CA THR A 772 41.02 0.02 25.68
C THR A 772 39.51 0.17 25.53
N MET A 773 39.03 1.42 25.59
CA MET A 773 37.62 1.78 25.48
C MET A 773 37.47 2.95 24.51
N GLU A 774 36.52 2.81 23.59
CA GLU A 774 36.04 3.91 22.76
C GLU A 774 35.08 4.75 23.61
N THR A 775 35.26 6.08 23.67
CA THR A 775 34.27 6.98 24.28
C THR A 775 33.33 7.52 23.22
N GLY A 776 32.04 7.61 23.57
CA GLY A 776 30.99 8.16 22.71
C GLY A 776 31.32 9.56 22.17
N GLU A 777 30.65 9.89 21.07
CA GLU A 777 30.93 11.07 20.25
C GLU A 777 30.40 12.34 20.91
N ASP A 778 29.18 12.27 21.42
CA ASP A 778 28.46 13.30 22.16
C ASP A 778 29.28 13.94 23.28
N THR A 779 29.28 15.26 23.36
CA THR A 779 29.91 16.00 24.45
C THR A 779 29.17 17.30 24.74
N LEU A 780 29.19 17.71 26.01
CA LEU A 780 28.98 19.11 26.34
C LEU A 780 30.29 19.90 26.16
N VAL A 781 30.18 21.09 25.58
CA VAL A 781 31.25 22.09 25.48
C VAL A 781 30.76 23.44 26.03
N ARG A 782 31.68 24.24 26.57
CA ARG A 782 31.48 25.66 26.89
C ARG A 782 32.64 26.44 26.27
N ASP A 783 32.34 27.49 25.50
CA ASP A 783 33.34 28.30 24.79
C ASP A 783 34.33 27.44 23.96
N GLY A 784 33.81 26.41 23.27
CA GLY A 784 34.58 25.42 22.51
C GLY A 784 35.36 24.38 23.33
N ASN A 785 35.37 24.48 24.66
CA ASN A 785 36.11 23.58 25.55
C ASN A 785 35.21 22.47 26.11
N THR A 786 35.62 21.21 25.95
CA THR A 786 34.98 20.02 26.52
C THR A 786 34.76 20.16 28.04
N LEU A 787 33.50 20.13 28.48
CA LEU A 787 33.16 20.14 29.89
C LEU A 787 33.55 18.83 30.58
N LYS A 788 33.92 18.95 31.85
CA LYS A 788 34.39 17.82 32.67
C LYS A 788 33.73 17.80 34.03
N ASN A 789 33.36 16.62 34.48
CA ASN A 789 32.79 16.40 35.81
C ASN A 789 33.86 16.57 36.91
N ALA A 790 33.45 16.52 38.18
CA ALA A 790 34.34 16.66 39.34
C ALA A 790 35.45 15.59 39.46
N LYS A 791 35.41 14.52 38.63
CA LYS A 791 36.47 13.49 38.53
C LYS A 791 37.40 13.72 37.33
N GLY A 792 37.24 14.82 36.58
CA GLY A 792 38.02 15.15 35.39
C GLY A 792 37.63 14.36 34.13
N GLN A 793 36.53 13.60 34.16
CA GLN A 793 36.00 12.87 33.01
C GLN A 793 35.17 13.80 32.13
N LYS A 794 35.10 13.54 30.81
CA LYS A 794 34.16 14.19 29.87
C LYS A 794 32.71 14.07 30.38
N ILE A 795 31.87 15.06 30.07
CA ILE A 795 30.42 14.97 30.28
C ILE A 795 29.79 14.65 28.93
N ASP A 796 29.37 13.39 28.79
CA ASP A 796 29.00 12.80 27.52
C ASP A 796 27.50 13.01 27.20
N GLY A 797 26.65 13.17 28.22
CA GLY A 797 25.19 13.36 28.07
C GLY A 797 24.68 14.77 28.38
N PRO A 798 23.44 15.11 27.95
CA PRO A 798 22.90 16.48 27.97
C PRO A 798 22.37 16.96 29.34
N GLU A 799 22.61 16.22 30.43
CA GLU A 799 22.16 16.51 31.82
C GLU A 799 20.65 16.81 32.03
N MET A 800 19.78 16.59 31.04
CA MET A 800 18.33 16.81 31.14
C MET A 800 17.67 15.80 32.10
N VAL A 801 16.77 16.29 32.97
CA VAL A 801 15.85 15.47 33.78
C VAL A 801 14.40 15.65 33.33
N GLN A 802 13.43 14.94 33.92
CA GLN A 802 12.01 15.01 33.53
C GLN A 802 11.46 16.45 33.44
N ASP A 803 11.83 17.33 34.37
CA ASP A 803 11.46 18.75 34.36
C ASP A 803 11.85 19.42 33.03
N ASN A 804 13.06 19.14 32.50
CA ASN A 804 13.54 19.67 31.23
C ASN A 804 12.84 19.01 30.03
N VAL A 805 12.44 17.73 30.14
CA VAL A 805 11.65 17.03 29.11
C VAL A 805 10.31 17.73 28.94
N LEU A 806 9.54 17.88 30.03
CA LEU A 806 8.24 18.59 30.02
C LEU A 806 8.38 20.03 29.51
N ARG A 807 9.46 20.72 29.90
CA ARG A 807 9.72 22.09 29.44
C ARG A 807 10.09 22.18 27.95
N SER A 808 10.79 21.19 27.41
CA SER A 808 11.12 21.12 25.98
C SER A 808 9.89 20.83 25.11
N CYS A 809 8.93 20.06 25.64
CA CYS A 809 7.60 19.86 25.03
C CYS A 809 6.82 21.18 24.93
N GLU A 810 6.75 21.96 26.01
CA GLU A 810 6.09 23.28 26.03
C GLU A 810 6.70 24.26 25.01
N ILE A 811 8.01 24.15 24.75
CA ILE A 811 8.69 24.97 23.74
C ILE A 811 8.34 24.48 22.32
N LEU A 812 8.45 23.17 22.07
CA LEU A 812 8.20 22.57 20.77
C LEU A 812 6.76 22.71 20.29
N PHE A 813 5.78 22.41 21.15
CA PHE A 813 4.37 22.32 20.76
C PHE A 813 3.39 23.08 21.68
N GLY A 814 3.87 23.90 22.61
CA GLY A 814 3.06 24.90 23.32
C GLY A 814 2.22 24.38 24.50
N GLU A 815 2.24 23.07 24.77
CA GLU A 815 1.49 22.42 25.85
C GLU A 815 2.34 21.41 26.62
N THR A 816 2.03 21.22 27.91
CA THR A 816 2.63 20.16 28.74
C THR A 816 1.93 18.83 28.43
N PRO A 817 2.65 17.77 28.04
CA PRO A 817 2.03 16.50 27.64
C PRO A 817 1.42 15.73 28.84
N PRO A 818 0.50 14.79 28.60
CA PRO A 818 0.08 13.80 29.60
C PRO A 818 1.29 13.07 30.20
N HIS A 819 1.43 13.14 31.52
CA HIS A 819 2.58 12.58 32.22
C HIS A 819 2.23 12.06 33.63
N ILE A 820 3.19 11.35 34.20
CA ILE A 820 3.24 10.92 35.60
C ILE A 820 4.16 11.88 36.36
N GLU A 821 3.67 12.46 37.45
CA GLU A 821 4.42 13.46 38.22
C GLU A 821 5.56 12.82 39.02
N ASN A 822 6.64 13.57 39.24
CA ASN A 822 7.74 13.17 40.10
C ASN A 822 8.04 14.29 41.11
N ALA A 823 7.57 14.14 42.35
CA ALA A 823 7.76 15.16 43.37
C ALA A 823 9.22 15.15 43.86
N SER A 824 10.10 15.90 43.20
CA SER A 824 11.47 16.06 43.64
C SER A 824 11.59 17.14 44.72
N TYR A 825 12.19 16.81 45.86
CA TYR A 825 12.50 17.77 46.93
C TYR A 825 13.95 17.66 47.38
N ALA A 826 14.60 18.79 47.59
CA ALA A 826 15.92 18.83 48.22
C ALA A 826 15.78 18.73 49.75
N ASP A 827 16.52 17.80 50.37
CA ASP A 827 16.65 17.78 51.83
C ASP A 827 17.55 18.92 52.35
N ILE A 828 17.70 19.00 53.67
CA ILE A 828 18.52 20.00 54.36
C ILE A 828 20.02 19.99 54.00
N ASN A 829 20.49 18.95 53.29
CA ASN A 829 21.85 18.83 52.77
C ASN A 829 21.95 19.16 51.28
N GLY A 830 20.83 19.54 50.63
CA GLY A 830 20.74 19.78 49.20
C GLY A 830 20.62 18.51 48.34
N ARG A 831 20.38 17.34 48.95
CA ARG A 831 20.19 16.09 48.21
C ARG A 831 18.75 16.01 47.70
N ARG A 832 18.53 15.90 46.39
CA ARG A 832 17.20 15.59 45.84
C ARG A 832 16.78 14.17 46.25
N HIS A 833 15.61 14.08 46.85
CA HIS A 833 14.77 12.89 46.95
C HIS A 833 13.67 12.99 45.90
N TYR A 834 13.10 11.86 45.50
CA TYR A 834 12.12 11.77 44.42
C TYR A 834 10.95 10.90 44.89
N GLU A 835 9.81 11.52 45.18
CA GLU A 835 8.56 10.81 45.47
C GLU A 835 7.73 10.76 44.18
N SER A 836 7.91 9.70 43.40
CA SER A 836 7.20 9.51 42.13
C SER A 836 5.74 9.09 42.34
N ASP A 837 4.84 9.71 41.59
CA ASP A 837 3.42 9.36 41.56
C ASP A 837 3.23 7.93 41.03
N LEU A 838 2.89 6.99 41.90
CA LEU A 838 2.66 5.59 41.53
C LEU A 838 1.30 5.47 40.82
N ILE A 839 1.28 5.79 39.52
CA ILE A 839 0.06 5.83 38.72
C ILE A 839 -0.82 4.58 38.91
N SER A 840 -2.10 4.80 39.18
CA SER A 840 -3.05 3.70 39.37
C SER A 840 -3.49 3.09 38.03
N LYS A 841 -3.99 1.86 38.11
CA LYS A 841 -4.58 1.15 36.96
C LYS A 841 -5.73 1.94 36.34
N GLU A 842 -6.58 2.53 37.19
CA GLU A 842 -7.77 3.28 36.82
C GLU A 842 -7.39 4.56 36.07
N ARG A 843 -6.34 5.29 36.52
CA ARG A 843 -5.84 6.48 35.83
C ARG A 843 -5.21 6.14 34.47
N LEU A 844 -4.48 5.02 34.35
CA LEU A 844 -3.96 4.57 33.05
C LEU A 844 -5.08 4.18 32.07
N LEU A 845 -6.14 3.50 32.55
CA LEU A 845 -7.30 3.19 31.72
C LEU A 845 -8.10 4.45 31.35
N GLU A 846 -8.26 5.42 32.26
CA GLU A 846 -8.90 6.70 31.98
C GLU A 846 -8.14 7.50 30.90
N LEU A 847 -6.79 7.48 30.92
CA LEU A 847 -5.97 8.07 29.86
C LEU A 847 -6.13 7.36 28.51
N LYS A 848 -6.42 6.05 28.51
CA LYS A 848 -6.71 5.27 27.30
C LYS A 848 -8.06 5.65 26.71
N ASP A 849 -9.11 5.66 27.54
CA ASP A 849 -10.47 6.01 27.13
C ASP A 849 -10.57 7.45 26.60
N LYS A 850 -9.75 8.37 27.14
CA LYS A 850 -9.62 9.75 26.66
C LYS A 850 -8.70 9.93 25.43
N ASN A 851 -8.07 8.87 24.93
CA ASN A 851 -7.08 8.93 23.83
C ASN A 851 -5.93 9.92 24.12
N GLN A 852 -5.32 9.81 25.31
CA GLN A 852 -4.23 10.68 25.79
C GLN A 852 -2.85 10.00 25.78
N PHE A 853 -2.69 8.87 25.08
CA PHE A 853 -1.38 8.25 24.84
C PHE A 853 -0.64 8.87 23.64
N PRO A 854 0.71 8.82 23.62
CA PRO A 854 1.59 8.28 24.65
C PRO A 854 1.68 9.18 25.90
N VAL A 855 2.05 8.58 27.03
CA VAL A 855 2.15 9.25 28.34
C VAL A 855 3.60 9.21 28.81
N LEU A 856 4.17 10.36 29.19
CA LEU A 856 5.54 10.40 29.72
C LEU A 856 5.60 9.85 31.14
N THR A 857 6.54 8.93 31.39
CA THR A 857 6.77 8.29 32.69
C THR A 857 8.22 8.51 33.17
N PRO A 858 8.46 8.92 34.43
CA PRO A 858 9.80 9.02 34.99
C PRO A 858 10.34 7.65 35.35
N THR A 859 11.57 7.32 34.97
CA THR A 859 12.25 6.09 35.37
C THR A 859 13.64 6.38 35.96
N MET A 860 14.19 5.42 36.70
CA MET A 860 15.39 5.61 37.52
C MET A 860 15.25 6.80 38.49
N GLY A 861 14.08 6.93 39.14
CA GLY A 861 13.75 8.09 39.98
C GLY A 861 13.47 9.40 39.23
N GLY A 862 13.25 9.34 37.90
CA GLY A 862 13.03 10.52 37.05
C GLY A 862 14.31 11.29 36.67
N MET A 863 15.48 10.65 36.84
CA MET A 863 16.67 11.04 36.07
C MET A 863 16.50 10.69 34.58
N HIS A 864 15.64 9.70 34.28
CA HIS A 864 15.24 9.32 32.92
C HIS A 864 13.72 9.50 32.75
N ALA A 865 13.26 9.74 31.53
CA ALA A 865 11.86 9.71 31.11
C ALA A 865 11.70 8.77 29.92
N GLN A 866 10.60 8.02 29.88
CA GLN A 866 10.20 7.10 28.81
C GLN A 866 8.75 7.37 28.39
N THR A 867 8.31 6.82 27.26
CA THR A 867 6.90 6.86 26.82
C THR A 867 6.18 5.53 27.10
N ILE A 868 5.02 5.61 27.76
CA ILE A 868 4.03 4.55 27.71
C ILE A 868 3.21 4.75 26.44
N HIS A 869 3.03 3.70 25.62
CA HIS A 869 2.29 3.77 24.36
C HIS A 869 0.86 3.25 24.44
N ASP A 870 0.63 2.20 25.23
CA ASP A 870 -0.70 1.64 25.44
C ASP A 870 -0.79 0.86 26.76
N VAL A 871 -2.01 0.55 27.20
CA VAL A 871 -2.29 -0.32 28.35
C VAL A 871 -3.39 -1.33 28.07
N TRP A 872 -3.26 -2.54 28.62
CA TRP A 872 -4.22 -3.63 28.44
C TRP A 872 -4.51 -4.35 29.76
N GLU A 873 -5.78 -4.55 30.08
CA GLU A 873 -6.21 -5.30 31.26
C GLU A 873 -6.56 -6.75 30.89
N ASP A 874 -5.89 -7.72 31.50
CA ASP A 874 -6.30 -9.13 31.38
C ASP A 874 -7.56 -9.36 32.24
N LYS A 875 -8.71 -9.42 31.58
CA LYS A 875 -10.03 -9.55 32.22
C LYS A 875 -10.22 -10.82 33.06
N ARG A 876 -9.28 -11.77 33.05
CA ARG A 876 -9.35 -13.02 33.84
C ARG A 876 -8.77 -12.90 35.24
N ASN A 877 -7.71 -12.11 35.41
CA ASN A 877 -7.03 -11.95 36.70
C ASN A 877 -6.94 -10.48 37.17
N GLY A 878 -7.24 -9.51 36.29
CA GLY A 878 -7.21 -8.09 36.59
C GLY A 878 -5.84 -7.42 36.47
N ASP A 879 -4.81 -8.14 36.01
CA ASP A 879 -3.48 -7.54 35.75
C ASP A 879 -3.59 -6.43 34.70
N LEU A 880 -3.00 -5.27 34.98
CA LEU A 880 -2.73 -4.27 33.95
C LEU A 880 -1.33 -4.46 33.37
N TRP A 881 -1.30 -4.64 32.06
CA TRP A 881 -0.10 -4.61 31.22
C TRP A 881 0.07 -3.22 30.63
N VAL A 882 1.32 -2.80 30.50
CA VAL A 882 1.75 -1.47 30.07
C VAL A 882 2.78 -1.68 28.95
N LEU A 883 2.49 -1.17 27.76
CA LEU A 883 3.43 -1.13 26.65
C LEU A 883 4.38 0.05 26.84
N LEU A 884 5.60 -0.25 27.26
CA LEU A 884 6.66 0.72 27.53
C LEU A 884 7.67 0.72 26.39
N ASP A 885 8.10 1.92 26.01
CA ASP A 885 9.19 2.20 25.07
C ASP A 885 10.53 2.28 25.81
N ASN A 886 11.53 1.55 25.31
CA ASN A 886 12.89 1.51 25.82
C ASN A 886 13.81 2.07 24.74
N GLN A 887 14.09 3.36 24.86
CA GLN A 887 14.88 4.16 23.92
C GLN A 887 16.38 3.80 23.89
N HIS A 888 16.81 2.61 24.35
CA HIS A 888 18.21 2.21 24.44
C HIS A 888 18.58 1.11 23.42
N GLY A 889 19.34 1.49 22.40
CA GLY A 889 20.03 0.56 21.49
C GLY A 889 21.25 -0.19 22.07
N GLU A 890 21.55 -0.10 23.38
CA GLU A 890 22.61 -0.92 24.00
C GLU A 890 22.10 -2.32 24.38
N PRO A 891 22.68 -3.41 23.84
CA PRO A 891 22.30 -4.77 24.21
C PRO A 891 22.88 -5.16 25.57
N GLU A 892 22.04 -5.14 26.64
CA GLU A 892 22.43 -5.60 27.98
C GLU A 892 22.90 -7.09 28.03
N VAL A 893 22.71 -7.85 26.96
CA VAL A 893 23.27 -9.20 26.78
C VAL A 893 24.29 -9.22 25.65
N LYS A 894 25.58 -9.14 26.00
CA LYS A 894 26.71 -9.20 25.05
C LYS A 894 26.85 -10.59 24.41
N GLY A 895 26.35 -10.75 23.18
CA GLY A 895 26.59 -11.90 22.32
C GLY A 895 26.47 -11.52 20.84
N ASN A 896 27.46 -11.88 20.03
CA ASN A 896 27.57 -11.43 18.64
C ASN A 896 26.53 -12.05 17.68
N ASP A 897 25.79 -13.07 18.14
CA ASP A 897 24.91 -13.89 17.30
C ASP A 897 23.42 -13.57 17.45
N ARG A 898 23.08 -12.51 18.19
CA ARG A 898 21.67 -12.11 18.42
C ARG A 898 21.08 -11.37 17.22
N LYS A 899 19.81 -11.65 16.95
CA LYS A 899 18.99 -10.93 15.96
C LYS A 899 18.29 -9.75 16.65
N SER A 900 17.94 -8.71 15.89
CA SER A 900 17.04 -7.66 16.36
C SER A 900 15.69 -8.28 16.82
N GLY A 901 15.09 -7.69 17.85
CA GLY A 901 13.90 -8.21 18.52
C GLY A 901 14.18 -9.21 19.66
N GLU A 902 15.42 -9.72 19.81
CA GLU A 902 15.78 -10.57 20.95
C GLU A 902 16.40 -9.77 22.11
N GLY A 903 15.54 -9.22 22.97
CA GLY A 903 15.95 -8.64 24.24
C GLY A 903 16.26 -7.14 24.22
N ASP A 904 15.82 -6.44 23.19
CA ASP A 904 15.59 -5.00 23.24
C ASP A 904 14.49 -4.72 24.28
N GLY A 905 14.56 -3.60 25.00
CA GLY A 905 13.71 -3.39 26.19
C GLY A 905 12.23 -3.10 25.92
N ASP A 906 11.82 -3.06 24.65
CA ASP A 906 10.47 -2.66 24.25
C ASP A 906 9.44 -3.76 24.45
N GLY A 907 8.34 -3.42 25.11
CA GLY A 907 7.17 -4.29 25.14
C GLY A 907 6.33 -4.15 26.38
N TRP A 908 5.60 -5.23 26.67
CA TRP A 908 4.62 -5.24 27.74
C TRP A 908 5.24 -5.68 29.06
N ILE A 909 5.15 -4.79 30.05
CA ILE A 909 5.45 -5.05 31.45
C ILE A 909 4.16 -4.95 32.28
N LYS A 910 4.11 -5.55 33.46
CA LYS A 910 2.98 -5.35 34.39
C LYS A 910 3.13 -4.03 35.15
N LEU A 911 2.01 -3.43 35.58
CA LEU A 911 2.00 -2.19 36.37
C LEU A 911 2.89 -2.26 37.63
N ASP A 912 2.87 -3.38 38.36
CA ASP A 912 3.76 -3.66 39.49
C ASP A 912 5.26 -3.57 39.14
N ALA A 913 5.61 -3.77 37.87
CA ALA A 913 6.97 -3.71 37.36
C ALA A 913 7.35 -2.28 36.95
N LEU A 914 6.43 -1.53 36.34
CA LEU A 914 6.58 -0.07 36.16
C LEU A 914 6.80 0.60 37.53
N HIS A 915 6.00 0.27 38.54
CA HIS A 915 6.17 0.79 39.92
C HIS A 915 7.53 0.46 40.56
N ARG A 916 8.36 -0.44 39.97
CA ARG A 916 9.76 -0.66 40.37
C ARG A 916 10.77 0.21 39.63
N THR A 917 10.49 0.62 38.39
CA THR A 917 11.36 1.54 37.62
C THR A 917 11.18 3.00 38.04
N LEU A 918 9.97 3.38 38.50
CA LEU A 918 9.69 4.70 39.08
C LEU A 918 10.58 4.98 40.33
N ARG A 919 10.72 3.98 41.20
CA ARG A 919 11.42 4.06 42.50
C ARG A 919 12.93 4.17 42.37
N MET A 920 13.60 4.66 43.42
CA MET A 920 15.05 4.82 43.48
C MET A 920 15.75 3.58 44.04
N GLY A 921 16.92 3.21 43.47
CA GLY A 921 17.71 2.06 43.94
C GLY A 921 18.26 2.18 45.37
N GLY A 922 18.16 3.35 46.00
CA GLY A 922 18.43 3.54 47.42
C GLY A 922 17.32 3.04 48.36
N GLU A 923 16.11 2.81 47.83
CA GLU A 923 14.93 2.40 48.61
C GLU A 923 14.82 0.88 48.79
N GLY A 924 15.63 0.11 48.07
CA GLY A 924 15.59 -1.35 48.12
C GLY A 924 16.28 -2.02 46.92
N ARG A 925 16.69 -3.27 47.12
CA ARG A 925 17.41 -4.05 46.09
C ARG A 925 16.45 -4.43 44.95
N GLY A 926 16.66 -3.82 43.78
CA GLY A 926 15.84 -4.05 42.58
C GLY A 926 14.83 -2.96 42.23
N TYR A 927 14.88 -1.82 42.93
CA TYR A 927 14.24 -0.57 42.48
C TYR A 927 15.20 0.27 41.63
N GLY A 928 14.67 1.10 40.74
CA GLY A 928 15.44 2.04 39.92
C GLY A 928 16.39 1.41 38.90
N LEU A 929 16.20 0.11 38.62
CA LEU A 929 16.81 -0.58 37.48
C LEU A 929 15.82 -0.63 36.32
N PRO A 930 16.29 -0.74 35.06
CA PRO A 930 15.44 -1.15 33.94
C PRO A 930 14.69 -2.46 34.23
N VAL A 931 13.52 -2.62 33.61
CA VAL A 931 12.74 -3.86 33.66
C VAL A 931 12.63 -4.38 32.24
N MET A 932 13.21 -5.56 32.00
CA MET A 932 13.06 -6.25 30.72
C MET A 932 11.57 -6.53 30.42
N PRO A 933 11.13 -6.37 29.17
CA PRO A 933 9.76 -6.66 28.77
C PRO A 933 9.47 -8.15 28.97
N GLN A 934 8.28 -8.46 29.48
CA GLN A 934 7.85 -9.85 29.66
C GLN A 934 7.32 -10.45 28.35
N ILE A 935 6.92 -9.58 27.41
CA ILE A 935 6.34 -9.87 26.10
C ILE A 935 6.82 -8.76 25.17
N THR A 936 7.40 -9.10 24.02
CA THR A 936 7.96 -8.14 23.04
C THR A 936 6.92 -7.18 22.47
N LYS A 937 7.32 -5.96 22.05
CA LYS A 937 6.40 -4.99 21.38
C LYS A 937 5.58 -5.56 20.21
N SER A 938 6.10 -6.58 19.53
CA SER A 938 5.48 -7.28 18.40
C SER A 938 4.41 -8.33 18.76
N GLN A 939 4.18 -8.61 20.05
CA GLN A 939 3.20 -9.61 20.53
C GLN A 939 2.21 -8.97 21.49
N HIS A 940 0.91 -9.13 21.26
CA HIS A 940 -0.11 -8.62 22.18
C HIS A 940 -0.34 -9.62 23.33
N PRO A 941 -0.42 -9.20 24.61
CA PRO A 941 -0.45 -10.13 25.75
C PRO A 941 -1.62 -11.12 25.77
N SER A 942 -2.72 -10.82 25.07
CA SER A 942 -3.84 -11.74 24.88
C SER A 942 -3.48 -13.01 24.08
N GLU A 943 -2.46 -12.96 23.22
CA GLU A 943 -2.08 -14.09 22.33
C GLU A 943 -1.32 -15.18 23.06
N ILE A 944 -0.45 -14.79 24.01
CA ILE A 944 0.32 -15.72 24.84
C ILE A 944 -0.61 -16.42 25.82
N ASN A 945 -1.46 -15.66 26.51
CA ASN A 945 -2.37 -16.20 27.53
C ASN A 945 -3.57 -16.98 26.95
N ASN A 946 -3.59 -17.26 25.63
CA ASN A 946 -4.55 -18.15 24.97
C ASN A 946 -3.91 -19.49 24.54
N ARG A 947 -2.70 -19.79 25.04
CA ARG A 947 -1.96 -21.06 24.88
C ARG A 947 -1.85 -21.77 26.24
#